data_AF-A0A937QQW4-F1
#
_entry.id   AF-A0A937QQW4-F1
#
_cell.length_a   1.000
_cell.length_b   1.000
_cell.length_c   1.000
_cell.angle_alpha   90.00
_cell.angle_beta   90.00
_cell.angle_gamma   90.00
#
_symmetry.space_group_name_H-M   'P 1'
#
loop_
_entity.id
_entity.type
_entity.pdbx_description
1 polymer ?
#
loop_
_entity_poly.entity_id
_entity_poly.type
_entity_poly.pdbx_seq_one_letter_code
_entity_poly.pdbx_strand_id
1 'polypeptide(L)'
;MFDSGRLRCAVVMATVAMLAAGCGRAPESEGDGPKMEFVRIPAGRFQMGSPPSEKDRDDNEGPAHEVRITKPFYMGKYEVTQAQWKAVMGTTVSQQREKTTLPWLLKGEGSKYPIHYVSWNEAVEFCKRLGGKFRLPTEAEWEYACRAGSQTRFYYGDDPNYSELDLHAWYEDNSNERIHPVGRKKPNARGLYDMYGNISEWCSDRYVVPNNYENAGSVNPTGPASGGMGRVRRGGSWLEEPRNCRSADRNLCGAGTDFVGFRVVFAGKVRHGKEVLEIALPENAGRVVTAQEQEREIRPRGLAIGGVVRDEAGIPIDGIEKQILPTGDWLFRKYAEGRFEACWHPPNSSARMQGYHFVARHKERNLAVGMEIEEDANALDVTLKPGVILSGQVVDGDGKGIEKARVVINLQTSNWSGGFLTWLDADAEGRFEIKALPLGYEYSLLARKLHYRPSRTEVRSEDVRDNRMDGVSIVLPRGRFSVSGVVVYADGKPVPDVWVYCTGEDQVGINSRTDADGKFKADGIFEGQVEVIANIKGSDGRWSSGGINTQAGATNVRVVLGTGGTPPPKGRACFPSETGVWVNGAVVPISKVVRGRAVGKLTRAVPAAPFGHVQQIEEHEGAFECRDILLDTGNRISVVDAHCFMLDSGKWIAAQDLRDCLRLKTIDGTVAIKSVTIRPTPYVGKVYNLKISNSERYMVGKDGVIVRDY
;
A
#
# COMPACT_ATOMS: atom_id res chain seq x y z
N MET A 1 26.10 -60.28 -44.19
CA MET A 1 25.34 -61.32 -43.45
C MET A 1 24.66 -60.61 -42.31
N PHE A 2 23.35 -60.41 -42.24
CA PHE A 2 22.15 -60.69 -43.09
C PHE A 2 21.13 -59.58 -42.72
N ASP A 3 20.13 -59.14 -43.48
CA ASP A 3 19.74 -59.30 -44.89
C ASP A 3 18.86 -58.07 -45.29
N SER A 4 18.50 -57.99 -46.57
CA SER A 4 17.46 -57.17 -47.19
C SER A 4 16.07 -57.20 -46.50
N GLY A 5 15.13 -56.27 -46.76
CA GLY A 5 15.17 -55.04 -47.57
C GLY A 5 13.79 -54.66 -48.16
N ARG A 6 13.74 -53.59 -48.97
CA ARG A 6 12.67 -53.26 -49.98
C ARG A 6 11.29 -52.83 -49.40
N LEU A 7 10.45 -52.00 -50.05
CA LEU A 7 10.44 -51.45 -51.42
C LEU A 7 9.64 -50.11 -51.51
N ARG A 8 10.09 -49.18 -52.40
CA ARG A 8 9.36 -48.21 -53.29
C ARG A 8 7.90 -47.81 -52.97
N CYS A 9 7.50 -46.55 -53.17
CA CYS A 9 7.25 -45.95 -54.50
C CYS A 9 7.26 -44.41 -54.54
N ALA A 10 7.45 -43.86 -55.76
CA ALA A 10 7.33 -42.45 -56.15
C ALA A 10 6.36 -42.34 -57.36
N VAL A 11 6.23 -41.15 -58.01
CA VAL A 11 5.38 -40.78 -59.20
C VAL A 11 4.00 -40.19 -58.77
N VAL A 12 3.49 -39.03 -59.26
CA VAL A 12 4.00 -37.98 -60.20
C VAL A 12 3.38 -36.56 -59.95
N MET A 13 3.82 -35.56 -60.74
CA MET A 13 3.62 -34.10 -60.65
C MET A 13 2.24 -33.46 -60.96
N ALA A 14 2.10 -32.19 -60.52
CA ALA A 14 1.32 -31.05 -61.10
C ALA A 14 -0.23 -31.15 -61.06
N THR A 15 -1.07 -30.11 -60.88
CA THR A 15 -1.01 -28.62 -60.66
C THR A 15 -2.39 -28.17 -60.08
N VAL A 16 -2.74 -26.94 -59.66
CA VAL A 16 -2.18 -25.56 -59.76
C VAL A 16 -2.53 -24.75 -58.46
N ALA A 17 -2.35 -23.42 -58.43
CA ALA A 17 -2.50 -22.55 -57.25
C ALA A 17 -3.93 -22.03 -56.93
N MET A 18 -4.15 -21.62 -55.66
CA MET A 18 -4.79 -20.34 -55.29
C MET A 18 -4.31 -19.85 -53.90
N LEU A 19 -4.38 -18.54 -53.66
CA LEU A 19 -3.85 -17.89 -52.45
C LEU A 19 -4.78 -17.99 -51.23
N ALA A 20 -4.19 -18.12 -50.05
CA ALA A 20 -4.68 -17.52 -48.82
C ALA A 20 -3.49 -17.12 -47.93
N ALA A 21 -3.30 -15.81 -47.71
CA ALA A 21 -2.26 -15.32 -46.81
C ALA A 21 -2.75 -15.42 -45.36
N GLY A 22 -2.14 -16.30 -44.57
CA GLY A 22 -2.36 -16.41 -43.13
C GLY A 22 -1.02 -16.51 -42.41
N CYS A 23 -0.72 -15.54 -41.55
CA CYS A 23 0.56 -15.48 -40.84
C CYS A 23 0.61 -16.54 -39.71
N GLY A 24 0.93 -17.78 -40.08
CA GLY A 24 1.11 -18.89 -39.16
C GLY A 24 2.36 -18.72 -38.32
N ARG A 25 2.18 -18.40 -37.03
CA ARG A 25 3.27 -18.35 -36.05
C ARG A 25 3.82 -19.77 -35.85
N ALA A 26 5.09 -19.99 -36.14
CA ALA A 26 5.74 -21.28 -35.87
C ALA A 26 5.67 -21.61 -34.36
N PRO A 27 5.44 -22.88 -33.98
CA PRO A 27 5.43 -23.28 -32.57
C PRO A 27 6.82 -23.10 -31.96
N GLU A 28 6.88 -22.48 -30.77
CA GLU A 28 8.09 -22.49 -29.94
C GLU A 28 8.39 -23.94 -29.54
N SER A 29 9.64 -24.37 -29.72
CA SER A 29 10.06 -25.75 -29.48
C SER A 29 10.06 -26.11 -27.99
N GLU A 30 9.23 -27.07 -27.59
CA GLU A 30 9.42 -27.83 -26.35
C GLU A 30 10.74 -28.63 -26.47
N GLY A 31 11.65 -28.48 -25.51
CA GLY A 31 12.91 -29.26 -25.53
C GLY A 31 14.11 -28.73 -24.72
N ASP A 32 14.02 -27.55 -24.10
CA ASP A 32 15.08 -27.05 -23.21
C ASP A 32 14.42 -26.40 -21.98
N GLY A 33 14.78 -26.86 -20.78
CA GLY A 33 14.16 -26.44 -19.52
C GLY A 33 14.40 -24.95 -19.20
N PRO A 34 13.70 -24.37 -18.20
CA PRO A 34 13.87 -22.96 -17.86
C PRO A 34 15.32 -22.67 -17.47
N LYS A 35 15.87 -21.58 -18.00
CA LYS A 35 17.27 -21.17 -17.79
C LYS A 35 17.36 -19.88 -16.98
N MET A 36 18.51 -19.65 -16.37
CA MET A 36 18.87 -18.41 -15.70
C MET A 36 20.09 -17.78 -16.39
N GLU A 37 19.95 -16.54 -16.85
CA GLU A 37 21.05 -15.70 -17.31
C GLU A 37 21.61 -14.87 -16.15
N PHE A 38 22.94 -14.82 -16.02
CA PHE A 38 23.65 -13.98 -15.06
C PHE A 38 24.65 -13.07 -15.75
N VAL A 39 24.62 -11.79 -15.39
CA VAL A 39 25.56 -10.75 -15.81
C VAL A 39 26.78 -10.74 -14.88
N ARG A 40 27.97 -10.61 -15.44
CA ARG A 40 29.22 -10.43 -14.69
C ARG A 40 29.30 -9.02 -14.09
N ILE A 41 29.42 -8.95 -12.77
CA ILE A 41 29.62 -7.71 -12.03
C ILE A 41 31.11 -7.62 -11.65
N PRO A 42 31.87 -6.60 -12.11
CA PRO A 42 33.31 -6.51 -11.86
C PRO A 42 33.61 -6.17 -10.38
N ALA A 43 34.82 -6.47 -9.91
CA ALA A 43 35.30 -5.92 -8.64
C ALA A 43 35.49 -4.39 -8.77
N GLY A 44 35.29 -3.64 -7.68
CA GLY A 44 35.41 -2.19 -7.71
C GLY A 44 35.05 -1.50 -6.39
N ARG A 45 34.89 -0.18 -6.46
CA ARG A 45 34.44 0.69 -5.37
C ARG A 45 33.26 1.52 -5.83
N PHE A 46 32.40 1.93 -4.91
CA PHE A 46 31.32 2.88 -5.15
C PHE A 46 30.92 3.59 -3.86
N GLN A 47 30.17 4.69 -3.98
CA GLN A 47 29.49 5.32 -2.84
C GLN A 47 28.14 4.63 -2.63
N MET A 48 27.96 4.03 -1.46
CA MET A 48 26.72 3.37 -1.04
C MET A 48 25.88 4.33 -0.19
N GLY A 49 24.56 4.29 -0.36
CA GLY A 49 23.64 5.27 0.22
C GLY A 49 23.53 6.54 -0.61
N SER A 50 22.85 7.56 -0.09
CA SER A 50 22.59 8.84 -0.79
C SER A 50 23.21 10.04 -0.07
N PRO A 51 23.66 11.08 -0.78
CA PRO A 51 24.08 12.33 -0.15
C PRO A 51 22.87 13.02 0.52
N PRO A 52 23.07 13.86 1.57
CA PRO A 52 21.96 14.55 2.25
C PRO A 52 21.14 15.49 1.34
N SER A 53 21.70 15.87 0.19
CA SER A 53 21.07 16.68 -0.85
C SER A 53 20.29 15.88 -1.90
N GLU A 54 20.32 14.54 -1.87
CA GLU A 54 19.56 13.74 -2.84
C GLU A 54 18.05 13.95 -2.65
N LYS A 55 17.33 14.20 -3.76
CA LYS A 55 15.90 14.45 -3.72
C LYS A 55 15.14 13.19 -3.28
N ASP A 56 14.17 13.38 -2.39
CA ASP A 56 13.26 12.37 -1.82
C ASP A 56 13.97 11.17 -1.14
N ARG A 57 15.20 11.40 -0.64
CA ARG A 57 15.95 10.53 0.27
C ARG A 57 15.23 10.33 1.60
N ASP A 58 15.26 9.11 2.13
CA ASP A 58 14.91 8.76 3.51
C ASP A 58 16.15 8.78 4.44
N ASP A 59 15.94 8.99 5.75
CA ASP A 59 17.03 9.17 6.74
C ASP A 59 17.91 7.92 6.93
N ASN A 60 17.38 6.74 6.60
CA ASN A 60 18.04 5.44 6.77
C ASN A 60 19.12 5.15 5.72
N GLU A 61 19.25 5.97 4.67
CA GLU A 61 20.20 5.86 3.55
C GLU A 61 21.57 6.52 3.84
N GLY A 62 21.78 7.02 5.05
CA GLY A 62 22.97 7.76 5.44
C GLY A 62 23.88 7.06 6.46
N PRO A 63 25.13 7.56 6.63
CA PRO A 63 25.82 8.45 5.70
C PRO A 63 26.21 7.74 4.39
N ALA A 64 26.32 8.50 3.29
CA ALA A 64 26.94 7.98 2.07
C ALA A 64 28.41 7.64 2.36
N HIS A 65 28.86 6.46 1.94
CA HIS A 65 30.18 5.93 2.31
C HIS A 65 30.77 5.05 1.22
N GLU A 66 32.10 4.96 1.14
CA GLU A 66 32.76 4.12 0.15
C GLU A 66 32.68 2.63 0.55
N VAL A 67 32.16 1.80 -0.35
CA VAL A 67 32.19 0.34 -0.24
C VAL A 67 33.02 -0.26 -1.36
N ARG A 68 33.87 -1.22 -1.01
CA ARG A 68 34.72 -2.00 -1.92
C ARG A 68 34.20 -3.44 -2.07
N ILE A 69 33.80 -3.77 -3.30
CA ILE A 69 33.55 -5.14 -3.75
C ILE A 69 34.89 -5.73 -4.26
N THR A 70 35.44 -6.70 -3.53
CA THR A 70 36.83 -7.17 -3.73
C THR A 70 37.01 -8.21 -4.83
N LYS A 71 35.94 -8.87 -5.27
CA LYS A 71 35.96 -9.94 -6.27
C LYS A 71 34.78 -9.77 -7.22
N PRO A 72 34.94 -10.07 -8.52
CA PRO A 72 33.81 -10.11 -9.42
C PRO A 72 32.85 -11.24 -9.00
N PHE A 73 31.56 -11.01 -9.22
CA PHE A 73 30.49 -11.98 -9.00
C PHE A 73 29.55 -11.97 -10.20
N TYR A 74 28.61 -12.92 -10.25
CA TYR A 74 27.58 -12.98 -11.29
C TYR A 74 26.23 -12.70 -10.65
N MET A 75 25.41 -11.82 -11.23
CA MET A 75 24.07 -11.48 -10.73
C MET A 75 23.02 -11.80 -11.78
N GLY A 76 21.87 -12.33 -11.36
CA GLY A 76 20.74 -12.61 -12.23
C GLY A 76 20.35 -11.39 -13.04
N LYS A 77 20.31 -11.55 -14.37
CA LYS A 77 19.96 -10.51 -15.35
C LYS A 77 18.58 -9.91 -15.09
N TYR A 78 17.70 -10.74 -14.54
CA TYR A 78 16.32 -10.47 -14.15
C TYR A 78 16.08 -10.90 -12.69
N GLU A 79 14.95 -10.48 -12.14
CA GLU A 79 14.29 -11.15 -11.02
C GLU A 79 14.05 -12.65 -11.32
N VAL A 80 13.99 -13.50 -10.30
CA VAL A 80 13.66 -14.93 -10.49
C VAL A 80 12.24 -15.07 -11.03
N THR A 81 12.06 -15.76 -12.15
CA THR A 81 10.73 -15.92 -12.77
C THR A 81 9.92 -17.04 -12.14
N GLN A 82 8.60 -17.01 -12.32
CA GLN A 82 7.69 -18.05 -11.84
C GLN A 82 7.97 -19.43 -12.47
N ALA A 83 8.48 -19.49 -13.70
CA ALA A 83 8.93 -20.75 -14.31
C ALA A 83 10.20 -21.30 -13.66
N GLN A 84 11.19 -20.42 -13.40
CA GLN A 84 12.42 -20.80 -12.70
C GLN A 84 12.12 -21.27 -11.27
N TRP A 85 11.25 -20.53 -10.56
CA TRP A 85 10.73 -20.92 -9.25
C TRP A 85 10.09 -22.30 -9.26
N LYS A 86 9.14 -22.54 -10.18
CA LYS A 86 8.43 -23.83 -10.28
C LYS A 86 9.40 -25.00 -10.51
N ALA A 87 10.41 -24.84 -11.36
CA ALA A 87 11.40 -25.89 -11.64
C ALA A 87 12.25 -26.29 -10.42
N VAL A 88 12.60 -25.33 -9.55
CA VAL A 88 13.49 -25.56 -8.40
C VAL A 88 12.73 -25.88 -7.10
N MET A 89 11.57 -25.24 -6.91
CA MET A 89 10.80 -25.31 -5.66
C MET A 89 9.57 -26.22 -5.76
N GLY A 90 9.12 -26.54 -6.96
CA GLY A 90 7.95 -27.41 -7.20
C GLY A 90 6.59 -26.73 -6.99
N THR A 91 6.55 -25.49 -6.48
CA THR A 91 5.29 -24.76 -6.24
C THR A 91 5.04 -23.67 -7.29
N THR A 92 3.79 -23.23 -7.45
CA THR A 92 3.41 -22.07 -8.29
C THR A 92 3.33 -20.78 -7.47
N VAL A 93 3.24 -19.63 -8.14
CA VAL A 93 2.94 -18.34 -7.49
C VAL A 93 1.56 -18.35 -6.82
N SER A 94 0.60 -19.06 -7.40
CA SER A 94 -0.75 -19.23 -6.86
C SER A 94 -0.72 -19.96 -5.50
N GLN A 95 0.10 -21.00 -5.37
CA GLN A 95 0.35 -21.70 -4.09
C GLN A 95 1.19 -20.89 -3.08
N GLN A 96 1.97 -19.91 -3.53
CA GLN A 96 2.68 -18.98 -2.64
C GLN A 96 1.72 -17.91 -2.10
N ARG A 97 0.85 -17.37 -2.95
CA ARG A 97 -0.25 -16.46 -2.56
C ARG A 97 -1.15 -17.09 -1.48
N GLU A 98 -1.45 -18.38 -1.58
CA GLU A 98 -2.23 -19.15 -0.58
C GLU A 98 -1.64 -19.13 0.84
N LYS A 99 -0.38 -18.74 1.04
CA LYS A 99 0.24 -18.60 2.37
C LYS A 99 0.07 -17.23 3.00
N THR A 100 -0.47 -16.26 2.27
CA THR A 100 -0.51 -14.84 2.68
C THR A 100 -1.90 -14.42 3.14
N THR A 101 -1.97 -13.52 4.12
CA THR A 101 -3.22 -13.10 4.78
C THR A 101 -3.86 -11.86 4.14
N LEU A 102 -3.45 -11.48 2.91
CA LEU A 102 -3.98 -10.28 2.25
C LEU A 102 -5.03 -10.60 1.16
N PRO A 103 -6.11 -9.81 1.07
CA PRO A 103 -7.24 -10.08 0.18
C PRO A 103 -6.98 -9.76 -1.31
N TRP A 104 -5.73 -9.49 -1.70
CA TRP A 104 -5.43 -9.05 -3.07
C TRP A 104 -5.53 -10.19 -4.10
N LEU A 105 -6.06 -9.86 -5.28
CA LEU A 105 -5.99 -10.70 -6.48
C LEU A 105 -4.52 -10.97 -6.85
N LEU A 106 -4.25 -12.10 -7.51
CA LEU A 106 -2.93 -12.38 -8.08
C LEU A 106 -2.63 -11.37 -9.20
N LYS A 107 -1.72 -10.42 -8.96
CA LYS A 107 -1.46 -9.27 -9.84
C LYS A 107 -0.45 -9.53 -10.97
N GLY A 108 0.02 -10.76 -11.14
CA GLY A 108 0.78 -11.20 -12.31
C GLY A 108 1.05 -12.72 -12.29
N GLU A 109 0.68 -13.44 -13.35
CA GLU A 109 0.88 -14.90 -13.46
C GLU A 109 1.39 -15.27 -14.86
N GLY A 110 2.43 -16.10 -14.92
CA GLY A 110 3.00 -16.62 -16.16
C GLY A 110 4.51 -16.82 -16.11
N SER A 111 5.04 -17.61 -17.06
CA SER A 111 6.43 -18.11 -17.03
C SER A 111 7.53 -17.05 -16.95
N LYS A 112 7.28 -15.85 -17.50
CA LYS A 112 8.22 -14.71 -17.52
C LYS A 112 7.91 -13.62 -16.50
N TYR A 113 6.86 -13.76 -15.69
CA TYR A 113 6.62 -12.87 -14.55
C TYR A 113 7.57 -13.23 -13.41
N PRO A 114 7.99 -12.28 -12.56
CA PRO A 114 8.80 -12.57 -11.40
C PRO A 114 7.97 -13.29 -10.31
N ILE A 115 8.64 -14.12 -9.52
CA ILE A 115 8.03 -14.77 -8.36
C ILE A 115 7.92 -13.79 -7.19
N HIS A 116 6.73 -13.75 -6.59
CA HIS A 116 6.36 -12.92 -5.45
C HIS A 116 5.51 -13.74 -4.48
N TYR A 117 5.07 -13.15 -3.36
CA TYR A 117 4.56 -13.85 -2.18
C TYR A 117 5.57 -14.85 -1.57
N VAL A 118 6.88 -14.62 -1.76
CA VAL A 118 7.93 -15.52 -1.27
C VAL A 118 8.66 -14.93 -0.07
N SER A 119 8.77 -15.69 1.01
CA SER A 119 9.55 -15.26 2.17
C SER A 119 11.05 -15.28 1.88
N TRP A 120 11.82 -14.47 2.61
CA TRP A 120 13.28 -14.47 2.54
C TRP A 120 13.88 -15.86 2.77
N ASN A 121 13.29 -16.66 3.66
CA ASN A 121 13.74 -18.02 3.94
C ASN A 121 13.59 -18.95 2.73
N GLU A 122 12.50 -18.82 1.96
CA GLU A 122 12.25 -19.62 0.78
C GLU A 122 13.09 -19.15 -0.43
N ALA A 123 13.36 -17.84 -0.52
CA ALA A 123 14.32 -17.30 -1.48
C ALA A 123 15.76 -17.80 -1.22
N VAL A 124 16.15 -17.95 0.06
CA VAL A 124 17.40 -18.61 0.46
C VAL A 124 17.37 -20.11 0.16
N GLU A 125 16.25 -20.80 0.36
CA GLU A 125 16.09 -22.23 0.01
C GLU A 125 16.18 -22.47 -1.50
N PHE A 126 15.57 -21.61 -2.32
CA PHE A 126 15.75 -21.63 -3.78
C PHE A 126 17.24 -21.56 -4.16
N CYS A 127 17.99 -20.63 -3.56
CA CYS A 127 19.43 -20.52 -3.78
C CYS A 127 20.18 -21.79 -3.35
N LYS A 128 19.84 -22.40 -2.20
CA LYS A 128 20.47 -23.66 -1.75
C LYS A 128 20.22 -24.81 -2.74
N ARG A 129 19.03 -24.92 -3.31
CA ARG A 129 18.66 -25.96 -4.28
C ARG A 129 19.35 -25.81 -5.63
N LEU A 130 19.67 -24.59 -6.05
CA LEU A 130 20.61 -24.36 -7.17
C LEU A 130 22.04 -24.83 -6.84
N GLY A 131 22.38 -24.93 -5.56
CA GLY A 131 23.65 -25.45 -5.05
C GLY A 131 24.48 -24.41 -4.29
N GLY A 132 25.47 -24.87 -3.52
CA GLY A 132 26.26 -24.04 -2.58
C GLY A 132 27.15 -22.93 -3.16
N LYS A 133 26.94 -22.51 -4.42
CA LYS A 133 27.57 -21.34 -5.06
C LYS A 133 26.58 -20.20 -5.32
N PHE A 134 25.28 -20.42 -5.10
CA PHE A 134 24.22 -19.45 -5.29
C PHE A 134 23.74 -18.91 -3.95
N ARG A 135 23.36 -17.63 -3.92
CA ARG A 135 22.84 -16.92 -2.74
C ARG A 135 22.07 -15.68 -3.14
N LEU A 136 21.40 -15.05 -2.19
CA LEU A 136 20.93 -13.67 -2.33
C LEU A 136 22.12 -12.69 -2.44
N PRO A 137 21.95 -11.55 -3.12
CA PRO A 137 22.91 -10.46 -3.06
C PRO A 137 23.01 -9.90 -1.64
N THR A 138 24.18 -9.38 -1.29
CA THR A 138 24.25 -8.41 -0.17
C THR A 138 23.60 -7.10 -0.60
N GLU A 139 23.16 -6.28 0.36
CA GLU A 139 22.59 -4.96 0.06
C GLU A 139 23.58 -4.10 -0.76
N ALA A 140 24.86 -4.14 -0.41
CA ALA A 140 25.91 -3.43 -1.12
C ALA A 140 26.17 -3.98 -2.53
N GLU A 141 26.14 -5.30 -2.73
CA GLU A 141 26.23 -5.87 -4.07
C GLU A 141 25.03 -5.50 -4.94
N TRP A 142 23.83 -5.45 -4.35
CA TRP A 142 22.62 -5.01 -5.04
C TRP A 142 22.74 -3.55 -5.48
N GLU A 143 23.10 -2.63 -4.58
CA GLU A 143 23.23 -1.21 -4.91
C GLU A 143 24.37 -0.97 -5.92
N TYR A 144 25.51 -1.62 -5.73
CA TYR A 144 26.64 -1.56 -6.65
C TYR A 144 26.27 -2.04 -8.06
N ALA A 145 25.49 -3.12 -8.14
CA ALA A 145 24.99 -3.68 -9.38
C ALA A 145 23.95 -2.77 -10.04
N CYS A 146 23.01 -2.24 -9.25
CA CYS A 146 21.96 -1.30 -9.65
C CYS A 146 22.54 -0.03 -10.28
N ARG A 147 23.43 0.67 -9.55
CA ARG A 147 24.07 1.91 -9.99
C ARG A 147 24.90 1.76 -11.26
N ALA A 148 25.42 0.56 -11.53
CA ALA A 148 26.23 0.23 -12.71
C ALA A 148 27.49 1.10 -12.96
N GLY A 149 27.91 1.92 -11.99
CA GLY A 149 29.00 2.90 -12.11
C GLY A 149 28.54 4.36 -11.97
N SER A 150 27.23 4.63 -12.02
CA SER A 150 26.68 5.96 -11.75
C SER A 150 26.78 6.37 -10.28
N GLN A 151 26.90 7.68 -10.05
CA GLN A 151 26.84 8.33 -8.74
C GLN A 151 25.54 9.13 -8.54
N THR A 152 24.71 9.27 -9.58
CA THR A 152 23.43 9.99 -9.54
C THR A 152 22.34 9.19 -8.83
N ARG A 153 21.21 9.84 -8.55
CA ARG A 153 20.01 9.29 -7.90
C ARG A 153 19.51 7.96 -8.51
N PHE A 154 19.54 7.88 -9.84
CA PHE A 154 19.30 6.68 -10.64
C PHE A 154 20.50 6.34 -11.52
N TYR A 155 20.58 5.12 -12.05
CA TYR A 155 21.67 4.71 -12.95
C TYR A 155 21.67 5.45 -14.29
N TYR A 156 20.54 6.06 -14.67
CA TYR A 156 20.35 6.79 -15.92
C TYR A 156 20.45 8.33 -15.75
N GLY A 157 20.52 8.84 -14.52
CA GLY A 157 20.62 10.27 -14.22
C GLY A 157 20.04 10.63 -12.85
N ASP A 158 19.92 11.93 -12.56
CA ASP A 158 19.30 12.39 -11.31
C ASP A 158 17.77 12.49 -11.36
N ASP A 159 17.19 12.56 -12.56
CA ASP A 159 15.75 12.63 -12.87
C ASP A 159 14.88 13.21 -11.73
N PRO A 160 15.01 14.53 -11.44
CA PRO A 160 14.38 15.15 -10.29
C PRO A 160 12.85 15.20 -10.38
N ASN A 161 12.27 14.93 -11.56
CA ASN A 161 10.84 14.94 -11.82
C ASN A 161 10.29 13.58 -12.29
N TYR A 162 11.09 12.50 -12.24
CA TYR A 162 10.71 11.14 -12.67
C TYR A 162 10.27 11.04 -14.14
N SER A 163 10.77 11.95 -14.96
CA SER A 163 10.45 12.13 -16.38
C SER A 163 10.98 11.02 -17.29
N GLU A 164 12.01 10.28 -16.88
CA GLU A 164 12.53 9.13 -17.61
C GLU A 164 12.29 7.79 -16.89
N LEU A 165 11.87 7.79 -15.62
CA LEU A 165 11.59 6.58 -14.83
C LEU A 165 10.66 5.60 -15.56
N ASP A 166 9.69 6.11 -16.32
CA ASP A 166 8.79 5.34 -17.19
C ASP A 166 9.49 4.43 -18.20
N LEU A 167 10.72 4.75 -18.61
CA LEU A 167 11.52 3.94 -19.52
C LEU A 167 12.31 2.84 -18.79
N HIS A 168 12.42 2.93 -17.46
CA HIS A 168 13.36 2.17 -16.64
C HIS A 168 12.71 1.32 -15.54
N ALA A 169 11.46 1.61 -15.14
CA ALA A 169 10.77 0.95 -14.03
C ALA A 169 9.28 0.68 -14.27
N TRP A 170 8.73 -0.32 -13.57
CA TRP A 170 7.29 -0.50 -13.38
C TRP A 170 6.89 -0.09 -11.96
N TYR A 171 6.17 1.00 -11.79
CA TYR A 171 5.85 1.60 -10.49
C TYR A 171 4.39 2.08 -10.48
N GLU A 172 3.89 2.66 -9.37
CA GLU A 172 2.47 2.94 -9.17
C GLU A 172 1.76 3.59 -10.38
N ASP A 173 2.33 4.68 -10.94
CA ASP A 173 1.69 5.45 -12.01
C ASP A 173 1.58 4.70 -13.35
N ASN A 174 2.49 3.76 -13.64
CA ASN A 174 2.60 3.13 -14.96
C ASN A 174 2.33 1.62 -14.98
N SER A 175 2.29 0.97 -13.80
CA SER A 175 2.11 -0.47 -13.69
C SER A 175 0.70 -0.94 -14.03
N ASN A 176 -0.29 -0.02 -14.03
CA ASN A 176 -1.72 -0.32 -14.12
C ASN A 176 -2.19 -1.28 -13.01
N GLU A 177 -1.65 -1.08 -11.81
CA GLU A 177 -1.81 -1.93 -10.64
C GLU A 177 -1.46 -3.43 -10.90
N ARG A 178 -0.40 -3.72 -11.66
CA ARG A 178 0.02 -5.10 -11.98
C ARG A 178 1.53 -5.27 -11.98
N ILE A 179 1.96 -6.50 -11.66
CA ILE A 179 3.32 -6.97 -11.90
C ILE A 179 3.46 -7.27 -13.40
N HIS A 180 4.64 -7.05 -13.97
CA HIS A 180 4.91 -7.25 -15.40
C HIS A 180 5.92 -8.38 -15.65
N PRO A 181 5.97 -8.94 -16.87
CA PRO A 181 7.05 -9.84 -17.26
C PRO A 181 8.40 -9.13 -17.14
N VAL A 182 9.42 -9.86 -16.71
CA VAL A 182 10.79 -9.34 -16.59
C VAL A 182 11.35 -8.89 -17.95
N GLY A 183 12.26 -7.92 -17.94
CA GLY A 183 12.99 -7.47 -19.11
C GLY A 183 12.20 -6.57 -20.07
N ARG A 184 11.15 -5.90 -19.58
CA ARG A 184 10.25 -5.06 -20.41
C ARG A 184 10.58 -3.57 -20.40
N LYS A 185 11.41 -3.11 -19.47
CA LYS A 185 11.96 -1.74 -19.42
C LYS A 185 13.42 -1.75 -19.88
N LYS A 186 14.03 -0.57 -20.04
CA LYS A 186 15.46 -0.44 -20.36
C LYS A 186 16.32 -1.01 -19.22
N PRO A 187 17.42 -1.72 -19.52
CA PRO A 187 18.38 -2.15 -18.50
C PRO A 187 19.32 -1.02 -18.09
N ASN A 188 20.08 -1.25 -17.02
CA ASN A 188 21.23 -0.41 -16.67
C ASN A 188 22.45 -0.69 -17.56
N ALA A 189 23.53 0.07 -17.38
CA ALA A 189 24.76 -0.04 -18.19
C ALA A 189 25.50 -1.39 -18.08
N ARG A 190 25.10 -2.29 -17.17
CA ARG A 190 25.62 -3.67 -17.08
C ARG A 190 24.68 -4.69 -17.75
N GLY A 191 23.52 -4.28 -18.27
CA GLY A 191 22.54 -5.20 -18.83
C GLY A 191 21.64 -5.87 -17.78
N LEU A 192 21.59 -5.36 -16.55
CA LEU A 192 20.62 -5.78 -15.55
C LEU A 192 19.30 -5.05 -15.79
N TYR A 193 18.21 -5.81 -15.84
CA TYR A 193 16.85 -5.32 -16.02
C TYR A 193 16.11 -5.27 -14.69
N ASP A 194 15.06 -4.44 -14.66
CA ASP A 194 14.10 -4.35 -13.55
C ASP A 194 14.78 -4.10 -12.20
N MET A 195 15.90 -3.36 -12.19
CA MET A 195 16.57 -2.90 -10.96
C MET A 195 15.75 -1.83 -10.22
N TYR A 196 14.67 -1.34 -10.84
CA TYR A 196 13.75 -0.34 -10.34
C TYR A 196 12.31 -0.79 -10.62
N GLY A 197 11.45 -0.71 -9.62
CA GLY A 197 10.06 -1.12 -9.72
C GLY A 197 9.91 -2.63 -9.96
N ASN A 198 8.87 -3.01 -10.69
CA ASN A 198 8.33 -4.36 -10.84
C ASN A 198 8.06 -5.01 -9.48
N ILE A 199 8.98 -5.77 -8.88
CA ILE A 199 8.87 -6.17 -7.47
C ILE A 199 10.14 -5.90 -6.68
N SER A 200 9.97 -5.46 -5.43
CA SER A 200 11.11 -5.23 -4.54
C SER A 200 11.84 -6.53 -4.21
N GLU A 201 13.16 -6.46 -4.01
CA GLU A 201 14.01 -7.66 -3.99
C GLU A 201 14.70 -7.90 -2.65
N TRP A 202 14.62 -9.14 -2.17
CA TRP A 202 15.33 -9.58 -0.96
C TRP A 202 16.86 -9.54 -1.11
N CYS A 203 17.52 -8.86 -0.17
CA CYS A 203 18.96 -8.96 0.08
C CYS A 203 19.25 -9.87 1.28
N SER A 204 20.48 -10.35 1.44
CA SER A 204 20.87 -11.21 2.59
C SER A 204 20.79 -10.52 3.95
N ASP A 205 20.94 -9.20 3.93
CA ASP A 205 21.29 -8.35 5.07
C ASP A 205 20.12 -8.17 6.04
N ARG A 206 20.45 -7.89 7.31
CA ARG A 206 19.45 -7.51 8.32
C ARG A 206 19.17 -6.02 8.23
N TYR A 207 17.90 -5.65 8.32
CA TYR A 207 17.49 -4.25 8.42
C TYR A 207 17.43 -3.83 9.90
N VAL A 208 18.06 -2.70 10.23
CA VAL A 208 18.23 -2.18 11.60
C VAL A 208 17.72 -0.73 11.68
N VAL A 209 17.19 -0.33 12.84
CA VAL A 209 16.71 1.04 13.12
C VAL A 209 17.23 1.50 14.50
N PRO A 210 17.79 2.71 14.63
CA PRO A 210 18.22 3.58 13.53
C PRO A 210 19.33 2.92 12.70
N ASN A 211 19.29 3.05 11.38
CA ASN A 211 20.39 2.61 10.53
C ASN A 211 21.42 3.73 10.46
N ASN A 212 22.63 3.48 10.94
CA ASN A 212 23.80 4.28 10.58
C ASN A 212 24.78 3.39 9.80
N TYR A 213 24.97 3.69 8.50
CA TYR A 213 25.98 2.99 7.70
C TYR A 213 27.41 3.13 8.26
N GLU A 214 27.62 4.03 9.23
CA GLU A 214 28.82 4.19 10.07
C GLU A 214 29.40 2.86 10.59
N ASN A 215 28.56 1.84 10.84
CA ASN A 215 28.99 0.54 11.37
C ASN A 215 28.94 -0.62 10.35
N ALA A 216 28.59 -0.36 9.08
CA ALA A 216 28.34 -1.43 8.10
C ALA A 216 29.61 -2.12 7.57
N GLY A 217 30.77 -1.45 7.68
CA GLY A 217 32.05 -1.91 7.13
C GLY A 217 32.20 -1.61 5.62
N SER A 218 33.42 -1.30 5.18
CA SER A 218 33.69 -0.81 3.82
C SER A 218 34.20 -1.86 2.83
N VAL A 219 34.27 -3.14 3.20
CA VAL A 219 34.89 -4.20 2.38
C VAL A 219 34.02 -5.46 2.35
N ASN A 220 33.33 -5.69 1.23
CA ASN A 220 32.28 -6.71 1.07
C ASN A 220 31.29 -6.78 2.28
N PRO A 221 30.64 -5.67 2.67
CA PRO A 221 29.72 -5.68 3.80
C PRO A 221 28.57 -6.66 3.58
N THR A 222 28.19 -7.37 4.64
CA THR A 222 27.09 -8.35 4.67
C THR A 222 25.97 -7.93 5.63
N GLY A 223 25.98 -6.67 6.03
CA GLY A 223 25.14 -6.13 7.08
C GLY A 223 25.50 -6.66 8.49
N PRO A 224 24.76 -6.22 9.52
CA PRO A 224 25.02 -6.60 10.90
C PRO A 224 24.62 -8.05 11.20
N ALA A 225 25.45 -8.75 11.98
CA ALA A 225 25.27 -10.16 12.31
C ALA A 225 23.98 -10.43 13.15
N SER A 226 23.60 -9.48 14.01
CA SER A 226 22.49 -9.57 14.95
C SER A 226 21.78 -8.23 15.13
N GLY A 227 20.56 -8.24 15.69
CA GLY A 227 19.85 -7.01 16.11
C GLY A 227 19.15 -6.25 14.99
N GLY A 228 18.27 -6.90 14.23
CA GLY A 228 17.49 -6.26 13.17
C GLY A 228 16.00 -6.63 13.20
N MET A 229 15.14 -5.70 12.78
CA MET A 229 13.68 -5.84 12.76
C MET A 229 13.16 -6.68 11.58
N GLY A 230 14.01 -6.94 10.58
CA GLY A 230 13.65 -7.70 9.39
C GLY A 230 14.83 -7.94 8.47
N ARG A 231 14.52 -8.20 7.20
CA ARG A 231 15.49 -8.32 6.10
C ARG A 231 15.37 -7.11 5.19
N VAL A 232 16.49 -6.73 4.58
CA VAL A 232 16.54 -5.62 3.64
C VAL A 232 15.85 -6.04 2.33
N ARG A 233 15.02 -5.14 1.79
CA ARG A 233 14.56 -5.15 0.40
C ARG A 233 15.00 -3.85 -0.30
N ARG A 234 15.21 -3.91 -1.61
CA ARG A 234 15.64 -2.78 -2.46
C ARG A 234 14.82 -2.73 -3.76
N GLY A 235 14.85 -1.58 -4.44
CA GLY A 235 14.37 -1.41 -5.83
C GLY A 235 12.97 -0.79 -6.01
N GLY A 236 12.16 -0.72 -4.96
CA GLY A 236 10.73 -0.34 -5.09
C GLY A 236 9.90 -1.44 -5.76
N SER A 237 8.66 -1.15 -6.14
CA SER A 237 7.76 -2.13 -6.77
C SER A 237 6.63 -1.45 -7.54
N TRP A 238 5.83 -2.25 -8.25
CA TRP A 238 4.67 -1.85 -9.05
C TRP A 238 3.57 -1.06 -8.28
N LEU A 239 3.59 -1.09 -6.94
CA LEU A 239 2.68 -0.36 -6.05
C LEU A 239 3.30 0.86 -5.38
N GLU A 240 4.60 1.10 -5.56
CA GLU A 240 5.31 2.10 -4.77
C GLU A 240 5.56 3.37 -5.60
N GLU A 241 5.65 4.49 -4.89
CA GLU A 241 5.86 5.81 -5.47
C GLU A 241 7.20 5.87 -6.24
N PRO A 242 7.33 6.80 -7.21
CA PRO A 242 8.58 7.02 -7.95
C PRO A 242 9.83 7.16 -7.07
N ARG A 243 9.69 7.75 -5.86
CA ARG A 243 10.80 7.94 -4.91
C ARG A 243 11.37 6.63 -4.36
N ASN A 244 10.58 5.56 -4.35
CA ASN A 244 11.04 4.25 -3.87
C ASN A 244 11.82 3.45 -4.91
N CYS A 245 11.85 3.94 -6.16
CA CYS A 245 12.63 3.36 -7.24
C CYS A 245 14.07 3.90 -7.33
N ARG A 246 14.58 4.66 -6.33
CA ARG A 246 15.95 5.22 -6.37
C ARG A 246 17.01 4.17 -6.08
N SER A 247 18.25 4.38 -6.54
CA SER A 247 19.36 3.45 -6.24
C SER A 247 19.65 3.31 -4.74
N ALA A 248 19.49 4.39 -3.96
CA ALA A 248 19.71 4.37 -2.52
C ALA A 248 18.51 3.88 -1.70
N ASP A 249 17.28 3.86 -2.26
CA ASP A 249 16.07 3.54 -1.50
C ASP A 249 16.13 2.13 -0.90
N ARG A 250 15.96 2.06 0.41
CA ARG A 250 16.08 0.83 1.18
C ARG A 250 14.97 0.74 2.20
N ASN A 251 14.41 -0.46 2.34
CA ASN A 251 13.30 -0.68 3.24
C ASN A 251 13.41 -2.06 3.91
N LEU A 252 12.59 -2.28 4.93
CA LEU A 252 12.27 -3.62 5.40
C LEU A 252 10.95 -4.08 4.76
N CYS A 253 10.63 -5.35 5.00
CA CYS A 253 9.27 -5.83 4.88
C CYS A 253 8.54 -5.60 6.20
N GLY A 254 7.39 -4.92 6.17
CA GLY A 254 6.46 -4.88 7.29
C GLY A 254 5.73 -6.21 7.48
N ALA A 255 4.75 -6.24 8.38
CA ALA A 255 3.80 -7.36 8.48
C ALA A 255 2.87 -7.34 7.25
N GLY A 256 3.31 -7.99 6.17
CA GLY A 256 2.70 -7.98 4.84
C GLY A 256 3.77 -8.28 3.78
N THR A 257 4.01 -9.56 3.50
CA THR A 257 5.13 -10.12 2.72
C THR A 257 5.02 -9.98 1.20
N ASP A 258 4.05 -9.23 0.71
CA ASP A 258 3.17 -9.84 -0.29
C ASP A 258 3.51 -9.48 -1.74
N PHE A 259 4.46 -8.56 -1.95
CA PHE A 259 4.97 -8.18 -3.28
C PHE A 259 6.51 -8.13 -3.33
N VAL A 260 7.18 -8.93 -2.48
CA VAL A 260 8.64 -9.06 -2.48
C VAL A 260 9.05 -10.33 -3.24
N GLY A 261 10.03 -10.18 -4.14
CA GLY A 261 10.72 -11.27 -4.83
C GLY A 261 12.21 -11.20 -4.57
N PHE A 262 13.02 -11.67 -5.54
CA PHE A 262 14.47 -11.65 -5.42
C PHE A 262 15.16 -11.93 -6.77
N ARG A 263 16.44 -11.54 -6.87
CA ARG A 263 17.40 -12.07 -7.85
C ARG A 263 18.54 -12.80 -7.16
N VAL A 264 19.29 -13.60 -7.92
CA VAL A 264 20.31 -14.51 -7.38
C VAL A 264 21.72 -14.06 -7.75
N VAL A 265 22.67 -14.21 -6.83
CA VAL A 265 24.11 -14.08 -7.06
C VAL A 265 24.75 -15.46 -7.14
N PHE A 266 25.57 -15.68 -8.18
CA PHE A 266 26.49 -16.80 -8.30
C PHE A 266 27.92 -16.36 -8.01
N ALA A 267 28.54 -16.96 -6.99
CA ALA A 267 29.88 -16.64 -6.50
C ALA A 267 30.94 -17.70 -6.90
N GLY A 268 30.63 -18.58 -7.85
CA GLY A 268 31.54 -19.63 -8.31
C GLY A 268 32.64 -19.13 -9.26
N LYS A 269 33.78 -19.83 -9.28
CA LYS A 269 34.84 -19.58 -10.27
C LYS A 269 34.38 -19.99 -11.69
N VAL A 270 34.25 -19.02 -12.59
CA VAL A 270 33.99 -19.24 -14.03
C VAL A 270 35.31 -19.21 -14.80
N ARG A 271 35.62 -20.28 -15.56
CA ARG A 271 36.79 -20.29 -16.46
C ARG A 271 36.55 -19.30 -17.62
N HIS A 272 37.55 -18.48 -17.94
CA HIS A 272 37.52 -17.44 -18.99
C HIS A 272 36.55 -16.26 -18.75
N GLY A 273 35.95 -16.12 -17.56
CA GLY A 273 35.35 -14.86 -17.10
C GLY A 273 34.30 -14.22 -18.03
N LYS A 274 33.47 -15.03 -18.71
CA LYS A 274 32.42 -14.56 -19.64
C LYS A 274 31.58 -13.42 -19.03
N GLU A 275 31.17 -12.45 -19.85
CA GLU A 275 30.29 -11.35 -19.42
C GLU A 275 28.86 -11.81 -19.11
N VAL A 276 28.35 -12.83 -19.82
CA VAL A 276 27.08 -13.49 -19.50
C VAL A 276 27.32 -14.98 -19.27
N LEU A 277 26.68 -15.51 -18.23
CA LEU A 277 26.65 -16.92 -17.85
C LEU A 277 25.20 -17.42 -17.92
N GLU A 278 24.94 -18.40 -18.78
CA GLU A 278 23.66 -19.11 -18.85
C GLU A 278 23.76 -20.42 -18.05
N ILE A 279 22.75 -20.71 -17.23
CA ILE A 279 22.65 -21.91 -16.43
C ILE A 279 21.26 -22.53 -16.63
N ALA A 280 21.22 -23.74 -17.18
CA ALA A 280 20.00 -24.54 -17.26
C ALA A 280 19.61 -25.03 -15.85
N LEU A 281 18.32 -24.96 -15.52
CA LEU A 281 17.81 -25.49 -14.26
C LEU A 281 17.55 -27.01 -14.37
N PRO A 282 17.77 -27.78 -13.29
CA PRO A 282 17.49 -29.21 -13.32
C PRO A 282 15.99 -29.46 -13.47
N GLU A 283 15.60 -30.33 -14.42
CA GLU A 283 14.25 -30.88 -14.45
C GLU A 283 14.07 -31.83 -13.26
N ASN A 284 13.12 -31.52 -12.38
CA ASN A 284 12.75 -32.32 -11.21
C ASN A 284 13.93 -32.80 -10.35
N ALA A 285 14.46 -31.91 -9.51
CA ALA A 285 15.18 -32.32 -8.30
C ALA A 285 14.20 -33.04 -7.35
N GLY A 286 13.99 -34.34 -7.58
CA GLY A 286 13.00 -35.14 -6.88
C GLY A 286 13.23 -35.17 -5.36
N ARG A 287 12.27 -34.65 -4.60
CA ARG A 287 12.23 -34.84 -3.15
C ARG A 287 11.63 -36.23 -2.86
N VAL A 288 12.47 -37.16 -2.39
CA VAL A 288 11.97 -38.35 -1.69
C VAL A 288 11.36 -37.87 -0.37
N VAL A 289 10.03 -37.87 -0.29
CA VAL A 289 9.30 -37.66 0.96
C VAL A 289 9.06 -39.03 1.56
N THR A 290 9.43 -39.23 2.82
CA THR A 290 9.26 -40.53 3.49
C THR A 290 7.82 -40.71 3.97
N ALA A 291 7.33 -41.95 4.01
CA ALA A 291 5.95 -42.24 4.42
C ALA A 291 5.59 -41.73 5.84
N GLN A 292 6.59 -41.53 6.71
CA GLN A 292 6.41 -40.95 8.05
C GLN A 292 6.29 -39.41 8.05
N GLU A 293 6.77 -38.71 7.02
CA GLU A 293 6.49 -37.27 6.84
C GLU A 293 5.05 -37.06 6.35
N GLN A 294 4.50 -38.01 5.59
CA GLN A 294 3.14 -37.97 5.03
C GLN A 294 2.04 -38.02 6.12
N GLU A 295 2.32 -38.61 7.29
CA GLU A 295 1.41 -38.59 8.45
C GLU A 295 1.60 -37.37 9.39
N ARG A 296 2.68 -36.59 9.20
CA ARG A 296 3.00 -35.40 10.01
C ARG A 296 2.83 -34.07 9.28
N GLU A 297 2.41 -34.08 8.02
CA GLU A 297 2.00 -32.89 7.29
C GLU A 297 0.64 -32.38 7.80
N ILE A 298 0.70 -31.72 8.97
CA ILE A 298 -0.26 -30.77 9.55
C ILE A 298 -1.69 -30.91 9.02
N ARG A 299 -2.53 -31.69 9.73
CA ARG A 299 -3.97 -31.40 9.73
C ARG A 299 -4.15 -29.97 10.27
N PRO A 300 -4.71 -29.02 9.49
CA PRO A 300 -5.01 -27.70 10.02
C PRO A 300 -6.03 -27.83 11.16
N ARG A 301 -5.90 -27.02 12.21
CA ARG A 301 -6.97 -26.86 13.21
C ARG A 301 -8.02 -25.86 12.67
N GLY A 302 -8.73 -26.28 11.63
CA GLY A 302 -9.79 -25.51 10.98
C GLY A 302 -10.87 -26.42 10.42
N LEU A 303 -12.06 -25.87 10.22
CA LEU A 303 -13.15 -26.55 9.51
C LEU A 303 -12.84 -26.57 8.01
N ALA A 304 -13.23 -27.65 7.33
CA ALA A 304 -13.00 -27.85 5.90
C ALA A 304 -14.31 -28.26 5.22
N ILE A 305 -14.70 -27.49 4.20
CA ILE A 305 -15.93 -27.67 3.43
C ILE A 305 -15.58 -28.14 2.03
N GLY A 306 -15.89 -29.39 1.70
CA GLY A 306 -15.80 -29.93 0.34
C GLY A 306 -17.04 -29.60 -0.49
N GLY A 307 -16.97 -29.74 -1.80
CA GLY A 307 -18.15 -29.65 -2.66
C GLY A 307 -17.85 -29.85 -4.14
N VAL A 308 -18.92 -29.88 -4.94
CA VAL A 308 -18.83 -29.94 -6.41
C VAL A 308 -19.83 -28.94 -6.99
N VAL A 309 -19.34 -28.04 -7.84
CA VAL A 309 -20.17 -27.07 -8.55
C VAL A 309 -20.67 -27.68 -9.85
N ARG A 310 -21.98 -27.67 -10.04
CA ARG A 310 -22.70 -28.23 -11.20
C ARG A 310 -23.62 -27.20 -11.84
N ASP A 311 -24.04 -27.45 -13.08
CA ASP A 311 -25.21 -26.78 -13.67
C ASP A 311 -26.50 -27.53 -13.32
N GLU A 312 -27.65 -26.98 -13.75
CA GLU A 312 -28.98 -27.57 -13.53
C GLU A 312 -29.16 -28.96 -14.18
N ALA A 313 -28.29 -29.36 -15.12
CA ALA A 313 -28.26 -30.71 -15.69
C ALA A 313 -27.40 -31.69 -14.86
N GLY A 314 -26.81 -31.24 -13.75
CA GLY A 314 -25.92 -32.02 -12.90
C GLY A 314 -24.50 -32.19 -13.44
N ILE A 315 -24.14 -31.47 -14.52
CA ILE A 315 -22.81 -31.56 -15.13
C ILE A 315 -21.85 -30.68 -14.31
N PRO A 316 -20.72 -31.21 -13.81
CA PRO A 316 -19.76 -30.40 -13.07
C PRO A 316 -19.11 -29.33 -13.96
N ILE A 317 -18.85 -28.14 -13.41
CA ILE A 317 -18.33 -27.00 -14.18
C ILE A 317 -17.07 -26.42 -13.53
N ASP A 318 -16.01 -26.30 -14.33
CA ASP A 318 -14.77 -25.60 -13.97
C ASP A 318 -14.86 -24.09 -14.28
N GLY A 319 -13.79 -23.33 -14.02
CA GLY A 319 -13.73 -21.88 -14.32
C GLY A 319 -14.49 -20.96 -13.35
N ILE A 320 -15.03 -21.53 -12.26
CA ILE A 320 -15.91 -20.85 -11.31
C ILE A 320 -15.15 -19.86 -10.41
N GLU A 321 -15.62 -18.61 -10.37
CA GLU A 321 -15.28 -17.66 -9.30
C GLU A 321 -16.15 -17.98 -8.07
N LYS A 322 -15.54 -18.16 -6.89
CA LYS A 322 -16.22 -18.61 -5.66
C LYS A 322 -15.68 -17.90 -4.42
N GLN A 323 -16.54 -17.63 -3.45
CA GLN A 323 -16.25 -16.87 -2.23
C GLN A 323 -17.20 -17.33 -1.09
N ILE A 324 -16.76 -17.29 0.16
CA ILE A 324 -17.66 -17.37 1.33
C ILE A 324 -17.64 -16.03 2.06
N LEU A 325 -18.82 -15.60 2.48
CA LEU A 325 -19.13 -14.32 3.12
C LEU A 325 -19.74 -14.58 4.52
N PRO A 326 -19.69 -13.66 5.49
CA PRO A 326 -18.89 -12.45 5.51
C PRO A 326 -17.39 -12.78 5.40
N THR A 327 -16.60 -11.86 4.83
CA THR A 327 -15.20 -12.09 4.47
C THR A 327 -14.34 -12.58 5.65
N GLY A 328 -13.78 -13.78 5.51
CA GLY A 328 -12.74 -14.36 6.37
C GLY A 328 -11.71 -15.12 5.55
N ASP A 329 -10.70 -15.70 6.21
CA ASP A 329 -9.55 -16.37 5.57
C ASP A 329 -9.90 -17.76 5.00
N TRP A 330 -10.74 -17.81 3.96
CA TRP A 330 -11.19 -19.04 3.30
C TRP A 330 -10.22 -19.48 2.19
N LEU A 331 -9.47 -20.55 2.44
CA LEU A 331 -8.54 -21.18 1.50
C LEU A 331 -9.28 -22.12 0.55
N PHE A 332 -9.61 -21.64 -0.64
CA PHE A 332 -10.22 -22.46 -1.71
C PHE A 332 -9.18 -23.20 -2.54
N ARG A 333 -9.12 -24.54 -2.41
CA ARG A 333 -8.37 -25.37 -3.35
C ARG A 333 -9.07 -25.42 -4.71
N LYS A 334 -8.26 -25.48 -5.77
CA LYS A 334 -8.69 -25.73 -7.14
C LYS A 334 -8.54 -27.21 -7.45
N TYR A 335 -9.61 -27.82 -7.90
CA TYR A 335 -9.64 -29.16 -8.49
C TYR A 335 -10.33 -29.07 -9.86
N ALA A 336 -10.22 -30.11 -10.68
CA ALA A 336 -11.00 -30.26 -11.90
C ALA A 336 -12.41 -30.80 -11.60
N GLU A 337 -13.26 -30.91 -12.62
CA GLU A 337 -14.61 -31.46 -12.52
C GLU A 337 -15.49 -30.67 -11.52
N GLY A 338 -15.34 -29.34 -11.48
CA GLY A 338 -16.10 -28.45 -10.60
C GLY A 338 -15.87 -28.65 -9.10
N ARG A 339 -14.94 -29.53 -8.70
CA ARG A 339 -14.70 -29.86 -7.29
C ARG A 339 -14.02 -28.70 -6.55
N PHE A 340 -14.32 -28.57 -5.26
CA PHE A 340 -13.66 -27.60 -4.38
C PHE A 340 -13.50 -28.15 -2.96
N GLU A 341 -12.54 -27.55 -2.24
CA GLU A 341 -12.41 -27.63 -0.79
C GLU A 341 -12.12 -26.20 -0.31
N ALA A 342 -12.78 -25.79 0.76
CA ALA A 342 -12.58 -24.50 1.43
C ALA A 342 -12.17 -24.77 2.89
N CYS A 343 -10.96 -24.38 3.27
CA CYS A 343 -10.48 -24.50 4.65
C CYS A 343 -10.46 -23.12 5.33
N TRP A 344 -10.89 -23.03 6.59
CA TRP A 344 -11.02 -21.75 7.28
C TRP A 344 -10.89 -21.84 8.80
N HIS A 345 -10.60 -20.68 9.41
CA HIS A 345 -10.53 -20.47 10.85
C HIS A 345 -11.54 -19.38 11.25
N PRO A 346 -12.56 -19.67 12.08
CA PRO A 346 -13.55 -18.69 12.47
C PRO A 346 -12.93 -17.48 13.21
N PRO A 347 -13.19 -16.24 12.78
CA PRO A 347 -12.72 -15.04 13.47
C PRO A 347 -13.50 -14.81 14.78
N ASN A 348 -12.92 -14.04 15.70
CA ASN A 348 -13.50 -13.82 17.03
C ASN A 348 -14.86 -13.10 17.00
N SER A 349 -15.87 -13.76 17.58
CA SER A 349 -17.17 -13.26 18.07
C SER A 349 -18.11 -12.44 17.19
N SER A 350 -17.66 -11.55 16.29
CA SER A 350 -18.56 -10.67 15.53
C SER A 350 -19.22 -11.36 14.33
N ALA A 351 -18.47 -12.17 13.57
CA ALA A 351 -19.02 -12.91 12.43
C ALA A 351 -20.00 -14.02 12.84
N ARG A 352 -19.87 -14.56 14.06
CA ARG A 352 -20.77 -15.57 14.63
C ARG A 352 -22.23 -15.11 14.81
N MET A 353 -22.51 -13.81 14.68
CA MET A 353 -23.87 -13.27 14.77
C MET A 353 -24.54 -13.07 13.40
N GLN A 354 -23.87 -13.38 12.28
CA GLN A 354 -24.27 -12.90 10.95
C GLN A 354 -24.60 -13.98 9.91
N GLY A 355 -24.32 -15.26 10.18
CA GLY A 355 -24.50 -16.36 9.22
C GLY A 355 -23.45 -16.36 8.10
N TYR A 356 -23.12 -17.53 7.54
CA TYR A 356 -22.17 -17.64 6.42
C TYR A 356 -22.90 -17.87 5.10
N HIS A 357 -22.37 -17.35 4.01
CA HIS A 357 -22.97 -17.46 2.68
C HIS A 357 -21.92 -17.89 1.65
N PHE A 358 -22.10 -19.05 1.02
CA PHE A 358 -21.31 -19.48 -0.12
C PHE A 358 -21.87 -18.86 -1.40
N VAL A 359 -21.01 -18.22 -2.19
CA VAL A 359 -21.37 -17.57 -3.44
C VAL A 359 -20.43 -18.01 -4.57
N ALA A 360 -20.99 -18.40 -5.72
CA ALA A 360 -20.22 -18.85 -6.87
C ALA A 360 -20.84 -18.40 -8.21
N ARG A 361 -20.00 -18.17 -9.22
CA ARG A 361 -20.43 -17.77 -10.56
C ARG A 361 -19.53 -18.23 -11.71
N HIS A 362 -20.14 -18.43 -12.89
CA HIS A 362 -19.51 -18.68 -14.18
C HIS A 362 -19.93 -17.58 -15.16
N LYS A 363 -18.96 -16.75 -15.59
CA LYS A 363 -19.27 -15.52 -16.34
C LYS A 363 -19.67 -15.78 -17.78
N GLU A 364 -19.00 -16.72 -18.47
CA GLU A 364 -19.27 -17.07 -19.87
C GLU A 364 -20.64 -17.72 -20.06
N ARG A 365 -21.05 -18.59 -19.13
CA ARG A 365 -22.36 -19.27 -19.15
C ARG A 365 -23.48 -18.44 -18.50
N ASN A 366 -23.16 -17.27 -17.92
CA ASN A 366 -24.06 -16.46 -17.09
C ASN A 366 -24.79 -17.28 -16.00
N LEU A 367 -24.04 -18.09 -15.24
CA LEU A 367 -24.60 -18.92 -14.17
C LEU A 367 -24.08 -18.47 -12.80
N ALA A 368 -24.94 -18.41 -11.78
CA ALA A 368 -24.59 -18.01 -10.43
C ALA A 368 -25.39 -18.76 -9.36
N VAL A 369 -24.88 -18.74 -8.13
CA VAL A 369 -25.59 -19.16 -6.93
C VAL A 369 -25.07 -18.35 -5.74
N GLY A 370 -25.95 -18.04 -4.80
CA GLY A 370 -25.59 -17.63 -3.45
C GLY A 370 -26.50 -18.39 -2.48
N MET A 371 -25.94 -19.03 -1.48
CA MET A 371 -26.65 -19.84 -0.49
C MET A 371 -26.09 -19.59 0.91
N GLU A 372 -26.94 -19.58 1.93
CA GLU A 372 -26.52 -19.63 3.32
C GLU A 372 -25.89 -21.01 3.64
N ILE A 373 -24.89 -21.03 4.53
CA ILE A 373 -24.18 -22.25 4.97
C ILE A 373 -24.02 -22.26 6.49
N GLU A 374 -24.22 -23.42 7.10
CA GLU A 374 -24.06 -23.64 8.53
C GLU A 374 -22.58 -23.64 8.97
N GLU A 375 -22.28 -23.26 10.21
CA GLU A 375 -20.90 -23.18 10.74
C GLU A 375 -20.20 -24.55 10.81
N ASP A 376 -20.96 -25.64 10.95
CA ASP A 376 -20.45 -27.02 11.02
C ASP A 376 -20.55 -27.81 9.71
N ALA A 377 -20.99 -27.16 8.62
CA ALA A 377 -21.02 -27.77 7.29
C ALA A 377 -19.62 -28.31 6.92
N ASN A 378 -19.58 -29.48 6.27
CA ASN A 378 -18.34 -30.10 5.76
C ASN A 378 -18.45 -30.50 4.29
N ALA A 379 -19.65 -30.42 3.70
CA ALA A 379 -19.94 -30.67 2.31
C ALA A 379 -21.03 -29.69 1.83
N LEU A 380 -20.88 -29.18 0.60
CA LEU A 380 -21.89 -28.38 -0.09
C LEU A 380 -22.23 -29.01 -1.44
N ASP A 381 -23.54 -29.15 -1.70
CA ASP A 381 -24.04 -29.47 -3.03
C ASP A 381 -24.42 -28.17 -3.76
N VAL A 382 -23.67 -27.84 -4.82
CA VAL A 382 -23.70 -26.49 -5.41
C VAL A 382 -24.18 -26.56 -6.84
N THR A 383 -25.41 -26.13 -7.08
CA THR A 383 -26.00 -26.01 -8.42
C THR A 383 -26.09 -24.54 -8.81
N LEU A 384 -25.39 -24.15 -9.88
CA LEU A 384 -25.51 -22.81 -10.45
C LEU A 384 -26.79 -22.73 -11.30
N LYS A 385 -27.50 -21.60 -11.14
CA LYS A 385 -28.71 -21.25 -11.89
C LYS A 385 -28.43 -20.07 -12.83
N PRO A 386 -29.31 -19.74 -13.79
CA PRO A 386 -29.18 -18.50 -14.56
C PRO A 386 -29.01 -17.28 -13.63
N GLY A 387 -27.87 -16.60 -13.77
CA GLY A 387 -27.52 -15.46 -12.92
C GLY A 387 -28.08 -14.14 -13.46
N VAL A 388 -28.23 -13.16 -12.57
CA VAL A 388 -28.69 -11.82 -12.92
C VAL A 388 -27.63 -11.09 -13.74
N ILE A 389 -28.07 -10.42 -14.81
CA ILE A 389 -27.28 -9.47 -15.59
C ILE A 389 -27.69 -8.06 -15.18
N LEU A 390 -26.76 -7.30 -14.59
CA LEU A 390 -26.97 -5.90 -14.21
C LEU A 390 -26.26 -5.01 -15.23
N SER A 391 -27.00 -4.15 -15.93
CA SER A 391 -26.43 -3.14 -16.82
C SER A 391 -26.76 -1.72 -16.37
N GLY A 392 -25.85 -0.79 -16.65
CA GLY A 392 -25.98 0.57 -16.17
C GLY A 392 -25.03 1.55 -16.84
N GLN A 393 -25.04 2.79 -16.35
CA GLN A 393 -24.20 3.86 -16.84
C GLN A 393 -23.67 4.72 -15.68
N VAL A 394 -22.38 5.03 -15.71
CA VAL A 394 -21.77 6.05 -14.86
C VAL A 394 -21.77 7.36 -15.63
N VAL A 395 -22.44 8.37 -15.10
CA VAL A 395 -22.63 9.67 -15.75
C VAL A 395 -22.16 10.80 -14.85
N ASP A 396 -21.87 11.96 -15.43
CA ASP A 396 -21.66 13.19 -14.67
C ASP A 396 -22.99 13.86 -14.29
N GLY A 397 -22.90 14.98 -13.56
CA GLY A 397 -24.08 15.74 -13.12
C GLY A 397 -24.92 16.35 -14.25
N ASP A 398 -24.45 16.31 -15.50
CA ASP A 398 -25.17 16.77 -16.69
C ASP A 398 -25.66 15.58 -17.55
N GLY A 399 -25.54 14.34 -17.03
CA GLY A 399 -26.01 13.11 -17.67
C GLY A 399 -25.06 12.54 -18.73
N LYS A 400 -23.85 13.10 -18.89
CA LYS A 400 -22.87 12.61 -19.87
C LYS A 400 -22.08 11.42 -19.31
N GLY A 401 -21.95 10.37 -20.10
CA GLY A 401 -21.17 9.18 -19.77
C GLY A 401 -19.71 9.46 -19.42
N ILE A 402 -19.21 8.81 -18.37
CA ILE A 402 -17.83 8.96 -17.88
C ILE A 402 -16.99 7.73 -18.27
N GLU A 403 -16.17 7.88 -19.31
CA GLU A 403 -15.20 6.85 -19.73
C GLU A 403 -14.31 6.39 -18.56
N LYS A 404 -14.10 5.07 -18.42
CA LYS A 404 -13.20 4.47 -17.43
C LYS A 404 -13.47 4.98 -16.01
N ALA A 405 -14.74 5.17 -15.66
CA ALA A 405 -15.14 5.23 -14.26
C ALA A 405 -15.14 3.81 -13.70
N ARG A 406 -14.49 3.58 -12.56
CA ARG A 406 -14.39 2.24 -11.98
C ARG A 406 -15.61 1.98 -11.10
N VAL A 407 -16.35 0.92 -11.42
CA VAL A 407 -17.51 0.45 -10.67
C VAL A 407 -17.12 -0.76 -9.81
N VAL A 408 -17.56 -0.74 -8.56
CA VAL A 408 -17.36 -1.78 -7.55
C VAL A 408 -18.73 -2.25 -7.09
N ILE A 409 -18.97 -3.55 -7.11
CA ILE A 409 -20.20 -4.15 -6.58
C ILE A 409 -19.93 -4.84 -5.25
N ASN A 410 -20.77 -4.54 -4.26
CA ASN A 410 -20.82 -5.26 -2.99
C ASN A 410 -22.13 -6.02 -2.94
N LEU A 411 -22.11 -7.26 -2.44
CA LEU A 411 -23.32 -8.02 -2.16
C LEU A 411 -23.78 -7.67 -0.75
N GLN A 412 -25.09 -7.47 -0.58
CA GLN A 412 -25.73 -7.16 0.70
C GLN A 412 -26.66 -8.29 1.15
N THR A 413 -26.69 -8.50 2.46
CA THR A 413 -27.70 -9.26 3.19
C THR A 413 -28.25 -8.38 4.32
N SER A 414 -29.31 -8.83 5.01
CA SER A 414 -29.96 -8.07 6.08
C SER A 414 -29.03 -7.58 7.21
N ASN A 415 -27.91 -8.27 7.44
CA ASN A 415 -26.97 -8.02 8.54
C ASN A 415 -25.52 -7.78 8.10
N TRP A 416 -25.22 -7.81 6.79
CA TRP A 416 -23.85 -7.67 6.27
C TRP A 416 -23.80 -7.06 4.86
N SER A 417 -22.72 -6.35 4.55
CA SER A 417 -22.42 -5.83 3.20
C SER A 417 -20.91 -5.91 2.96
N GLY A 418 -20.49 -6.36 1.78
CA GLY A 418 -19.07 -6.40 1.44
C GLY A 418 -18.75 -6.84 0.01
N GLY A 419 -17.46 -6.69 -0.34
CA GLY A 419 -16.98 -6.77 -1.71
C GLY A 419 -17.29 -8.09 -2.40
N PHE A 420 -18.04 -8.00 -3.50
CA PHE A 420 -18.37 -9.13 -4.35
C PHE A 420 -17.59 -9.07 -5.67
N LEU A 421 -16.64 -9.98 -5.82
CA LEU A 421 -15.93 -10.36 -7.05
C LEU A 421 -15.83 -9.30 -8.18
N THR A 422 -14.67 -8.63 -8.21
CA THR A 422 -14.11 -7.86 -9.34
C THR A 422 -14.70 -6.45 -9.59
N TRP A 423 -13.78 -5.51 -9.82
CA TRP A 423 -14.02 -4.15 -10.28
C TRP A 423 -14.05 -4.15 -11.80
N LEU A 424 -14.89 -3.31 -12.40
CA LEU A 424 -14.87 -3.05 -13.85
C LEU A 424 -14.67 -1.57 -14.12
N ASP A 425 -14.08 -1.25 -15.26
CA ASP A 425 -14.01 0.13 -15.76
C ASP A 425 -15.08 0.31 -16.85
N ALA A 426 -15.86 1.38 -16.76
CA ALA A 426 -16.93 1.68 -17.71
C ALA A 426 -16.39 2.03 -19.12
N ASP A 427 -17.19 1.77 -20.16
CA ASP A 427 -16.83 1.99 -21.56
C ASP A 427 -16.76 3.50 -21.95
N ALA A 428 -16.50 3.81 -23.23
CA ALA A 428 -16.35 5.18 -23.72
C ALA A 428 -17.57 6.09 -23.45
N GLU A 429 -18.77 5.50 -23.38
CA GLU A 429 -20.01 6.20 -23.03
C GLU A 429 -20.39 5.99 -21.57
N GLY A 430 -19.47 5.53 -20.72
CA GLY A 430 -19.68 5.28 -19.31
C GLY A 430 -20.59 4.09 -18.99
N ARG A 431 -20.92 3.22 -19.96
CA ARG A 431 -21.79 2.06 -19.70
C ARG A 431 -21.01 0.92 -19.06
N PHE A 432 -21.73 0.06 -18.34
CA PHE A 432 -21.20 -1.16 -17.74
C PHE A 432 -22.22 -2.31 -17.77
N GLU A 433 -21.72 -3.54 -17.76
CA GLU A 433 -22.51 -4.77 -17.63
C GLU A 433 -21.80 -5.74 -16.68
N ILE A 434 -22.53 -6.26 -15.69
CA ILE A 434 -22.09 -7.25 -14.71
C ILE A 434 -22.93 -8.51 -14.94
N LYS A 435 -22.26 -9.63 -15.26
CA LYS A 435 -22.91 -10.93 -15.48
C LYS A 435 -22.78 -11.84 -14.28
N ALA A 436 -23.66 -12.83 -14.23
CA ALA A 436 -23.64 -13.92 -13.28
C ALA A 436 -23.65 -13.43 -11.82
N LEU A 437 -24.59 -12.53 -11.51
CA LEU A 437 -24.91 -12.14 -10.13
C LEU A 437 -25.90 -13.14 -9.51
N PRO A 438 -25.72 -13.57 -8.26
CA PRO A 438 -26.72 -14.36 -7.54
C PRO A 438 -28.12 -13.73 -7.54
N LEU A 439 -29.14 -14.54 -7.86
CA LEU A 439 -30.54 -14.12 -7.71
C LEU A 439 -30.92 -14.08 -6.23
N GLY A 440 -31.74 -13.10 -5.83
CA GLY A 440 -32.28 -12.97 -4.47
C GLY A 440 -31.47 -12.10 -3.49
N TYR A 441 -30.35 -11.52 -3.92
CA TYR A 441 -29.52 -10.63 -3.11
C TYR A 441 -29.71 -9.15 -3.49
N GLU A 442 -29.42 -8.27 -2.55
CA GLU A 442 -29.28 -6.83 -2.79
C GLU A 442 -27.81 -6.47 -3.10
N TYR A 443 -27.58 -5.36 -3.80
CA TYR A 443 -26.27 -4.97 -4.32
C TYR A 443 -25.97 -3.48 -4.15
N SER A 444 -24.78 -3.15 -3.65
CA SER A 444 -24.28 -1.78 -3.56
C SER A 444 -23.25 -1.51 -4.64
N LEU A 445 -23.52 -0.56 -5.54
CA LEU A 445 -22.62 -0.18 -6.62
C LEU A 445 -21.95 1.16 -6.29
N LEU A 446 -20.65 1.13 -6.03
CA LEU A 446 -19.81 2.32 -5.81
C LEU A 446 -19.02 2.62 -7.10
N ALA A 447 -19.18 3.81 -7.66
CA ALA A 447 -18.36 4.28 -8.79
C ALA A 447 -17.35 5.35 -8.35
N ARG A 448 -16.16 5.35 -8.98
CA ARG A 448 -15.10 6.34 -8.74
C ARG A 448 -14.39 6.77 -10.03
N LYS A 449 -14.03 8.06 -10.12
CA LYS A 449 -13.22 8.65 -11.19
C LYS A 449 -12.44 9.85 -10.65
N LEU A 450 -11.19 10.03 -11.08
CA LEU A 450 -10.37 11.21 -10.73
C LEU A 450 -11.08 12.52 -11.16
N HIS A 451 -11.05 13.55 -10.31
CA HIS A 451 -11.79 14.82 -10.43
C HIS A 451 -13.32 14.73 -10.29
N TYR A 452 -13.86 13.58 -9.90
CA TYR A 452 -15.27 13.42 -9.57
C TYR A 452 -15.43 12.92 -8.13
N ARG A 453 -16.51 13.30 -7.47
CA ARG A 453 -16.88 12.78 -6.16
C ARG A 453 -17.37 11.34 -6.34
N PRO A 454 -16.80 10.34 -5.63
CA PRO A 454 -17.32 8.98 -5.64
C PRO A 454 -18.78 8.94 -5.22
N SER A 455 -19.58 8.09 -5.86
CA SER A 455 -21.02 7.97 -5.60
C SER A 455 -21.44 6.51 -5.54
N ARG A 456 -22.54 6.25 -4.82
CA ARG A 456 -23.04 4.91 -4.53
C ARG A 456 -24.54 4.84 -4.85
N THR A 457 -24.93 3.80 -5.56
CA THR A 457 -26.33 3.44 -5.84
C THR A 457 -26.60 2.05 -5.27
N GLU A 458 -27.72 1.87 -4.58
CA GLU A 458 -28.19 0.55 -4.14
C GLU A 458 -29.15 -0.05 -5.17
N VAL A 459 -29.13 -1.37 -5.27
CA VAL A 459 -29.91 -2.18 -6.21
C VAL A 459 -30.58 -3.29 -5.40
N ARG A 460 -31.90 -3.39 -5.48
CA ARG A 460 -32.65 -4.37 -4.68
C ARG A 460 -33.00 -5.61 -5.48
N SER A 461 -33.14 -6.74 -4.79
CA SER A 461 -33.60 -7.98 -5.41
C SER A 461 -35.02 -7.86 -5.99
N GLU A 462 -35.85 -6.98 -5.43
CA GLU A 462 -37.22 -6.69 -5.90
C GLU A 462 -37.28 -5.95 -7.25
N ASP A 463 -36.16 -5.37 -7.72
CA ASP A 463 -36.09 -4.66 -9.00
C ASP A 463 -35.77 -5.58 -10.20
N VAL A 464 -35.27 -6.79 -9.94
CA VAL A 464 -34.83 -7.74 -10.98
C VAL A 464 -36.01 -8.31 -11.77
N ARG A 465 -35.97 -8.26 -13.10
CA ARG A 465 -36.98 -8.84 -14.00
C ARG A 465 -36.28 -9.72 -15.04
N ASP A 466 -36.78 -10.93 -15.27
CA ASP A 466 -36.23 -11.89 -16.24
C ASP A 466 -34.71 -12.14 -16.10
N ASN A 467 -34.22 -12.19 -14.86
CA ASN A 467 -32.79 -12.24 -14.51
C ASN A 467 -31.96 -11.08 -15.11
N ARG A 468 -32.57 -9.91 -15.28
CA ARG A 468 -31.92 -8.67 -15.69
C ARG A 468 -32.27 -7.52 -14.76
N MET A 469 -31.36 -6.57 -14.70
CA MET A 469 -31.61 -5.24 -14.16
C MET A 469 -30.88 -4.22 -15.04
N ASP A 470 -31.62 -3.55 -15.90
CA ASP A 470 -31.08 -2.62 -16.89
C ASP A 470 -31.36 -1.17 -16.49
N GLY A 471 -30.47 -0.24 -16.87
CA GLY A 471 -30.65 1.18 -16.65
C GLY A 471 -30.20 1.72 -15.28
N VAL A 472 -29.37 0.98 -14.54
CA VAL A 472 -28.79 1.47 -13.27
C VAL A 472 -27.91 2.69 -13.53
N SER A 473 -28.29 3.86 -13.01
CA SER A 473 -27.50 5.09 -13.15
C SER A 473 -26.68 5.36 -11.89
N ILE A 474 -25.39 5.69 -12.07
CA ILE A 474 -24.51 6.17 -11.00
C ILE A 474 -23.99 7.54 -11.39
N VAL A 475 -24.55 8.59 -10.80
CA VAL A 475 -24.13 9.98 -11.04
C VAL A 475 -22.89 10.26 -10.20
N LEU A 476 -21.78 10.60 -10.84
CA LEU A 476 -20.59 11.14 -10.18
C LEU A 476 -20.60 12.68 -10.32
N PRO A 477 -20.81 13.44 -9.24
CA PRO A 477 -20.72 14.89 -9.29
C PRO A 477 -19.30 15.33 -9.64
N ARG A 478 -19.16 16.23 -10.62
CA ARG A 478 -17.90 16.92 -10.92
C ARG A 478 -17.85 18.23 -10.14
N GLY A 479 -16.74 18.56 -9.51
CA GLY A 479 -16.59 19.88 -8.91
C GLY A 479 -16.57 20.95 -10.00
N ARG A 480 -17.43 21.97 -9.85
CA ARG A 480 -17.64 23.03 -10.85
C ARG A 480 -16.86 24.31 -10.55
N PHE A 481 -16.25 24.39 -9.37
CA PHE A 481 -15.51 25.56 -8.94
C PHE A 481 -14.01 25.42 -9.23
N SER A 482 -13.33 26.55 -9.13
CA SER A 482 -11.87 26.61 -9.08
C SER A 482 -11.44 27.48 -7.91
N VAL A 483 -10.27 27.21 -7.34
CA VAL A 483 -9.61 28.13 -6.41
C VAL A 483 -8.33 28.62 -7.07
N SER A 484 -8.11 29.93 -7.05
CA SER A 484 -6.94 30.56 -7.68
C SER A 484 -6.34 31.64 -6.82
N GLY A 485 -5.03 31.83 -6.96
CA GLY A 485 -4.29 32.63 -6.01
C GLY A 485 -2.81 32.73 -6.34
N VAL A 486 -2.04 33.22 -5.37
CA VAL A 486 -0.58 33.33 -5.42
C VAL A 486 0.03 32.69 -4.18
N VAL A 487 1.17 32.02 -4.37
CA VAL A 487 2.07 31.60 -3.30
C VAL A 487 3.24 32.57 -3.27
N VAL A 488 3.50 33.17 -2.11
CA VAL A 488 4.58 34.14 -1.90
C VAL A 488 5.37 33.82 -0.63
N TYR A 489 6.65 34.18 -0.59
CA TYR A 489 7.41 34.23 0.66
C TYR A 489 6.88 35.33 1.59
N ALA A 490 7.31 35.30 2.86
CA ALA A 490 6.97 36.32 3.85
C ALA A 490 7.35 37.76 3.45
N ASP A 491 8.39 37.94 2.62
CA ASP A 491 8.79 39.24 2.05
C ASP A 491 7.94 39.68 0.84
N GLY A 492 6.96 38.86 0.44
CA GLY A 492 6.04 39.12 -0.66
C GLY A 492 6.53 38.65 -2.04
N LYS A 493 7.75 38.11 -2.18
CA LYS A 493 8.23 37.59 -3.47
C LYS A 493 7.43 36.35 -3.89
N PRO A 494 7.06 36.22 -5.18
CA PRO A 494 6.38 35.03 -5.71
C PRO A 494 7.25 33.78 -5.59
N VAL A 495 6.62 32.62 -5.42
CA VAL A 495 7.32 31.33 -5.32
C VAL A 495 6.86 30.38 -6.43
N PRO A 496 7.71 30.15 -7.45
CA PRO A 496 7.37 29.31 -8.59
C PRO A 496 7.56 27.82 -8.31
N ASP A 497 6.89 26.99 -9.11
CA ASP A 497 6.95 25.52 -9.10
C ASP A 497 6.62 24.85 -7.74
N VAL A 498 5.76 25.49 -6.95
CA VAL A 498 5.27 24.96 -5.66
C VAL A 498 4.01 24.15 -5.87
N TRP A 499 3.96 22.94 -5.30
CA TRP A 499 2.72 22.16 -5.22
C TRP A 499 1.72 22.83 -4.29
N VAL A 500 0.52 23.05 -4.81
CA VAL A 500 -0.64 23.57 -4.07
C VAL A 500 -1.69 22.46 -3.97
N TYR A 501 -2.00 22.07 -2.75
CA TYR A 501 -2.97 21.04 -2.41
C TYR A 501 -4.27 21.70 -1.95
N CYS A 502 -5.40 21.27 -2.50
CA CYS A 502 -6.74 21.69 -2.11
C CYS A 502 -7.47 20.52 -1.44
N THR A 503 -7.60 20.61 -0.11
CA THR A 503 -8.19 19.62 0.79
C THR A 503 -9.45 20.17 1.48
N GLY A 504 -10.18 19.31 2.19
CA GLY A 504 -11.40 19.69 2.92
C GLY A 504 -12.37 18.52 3.06
N GLU A 505 -13.35 18.65 3.95
CA GLU A 505 -14.36 17.63 4.28
C GLU A 505 -15.13 17.11 3.04
N ASP A 506 -15.36 18.01 2.07
CA ASP A 506 -16.11 17.78 0.83
C ASP A 506 -15.23 17.72 -0.43
N GLN A 507 -13.90 17.82 -0.31
CA GLN A 507 -12.97 17.95 -1.43
C GLN A 507 -12.30 16.61 -1.78
N VAL A 508 -12.10 16.34 -3.08
CA VAL A 508 -11.53 15.07 -3.57
C VAL A 508 -9.99 15.05 -3.62
N GLY A 509 -9.30 15.99 -2.96
CA GLY A 509 -7.85 16.11 -2.96
C GLY A 509 -7.29 16.56 -4.31
N ILE A 510 -7.34 17.87 -4.59
CA ILE A 510 -6.97 18.42 -5.91
C ILE A 510 -5.63 19.12 -5.82
N ASN A 511 -4.72 18.75 -6.73
CA ASN A 511 -3.37 19.29 -6.78
C ASN A 511 -3.20 20.25 -7.97
N SER A 512 -2.49 21.35 -7.75
CA SER A 512 -2.05 22.30 -8.78
C SER A 512 -0.59 22.69 -8.52
N ARG A 513 0.03 23.44 -9.45
CA ARG A 513 1.36 24.02 -9.27
C ARG A 513 1.34 25.53 -9.53
N THR A 514 2.30 26.24 -8.94
CA THR A 514 2.51 27.65 -9.23
C THR A 514 3.34 27.90 -10.49
N ASP A 515 2.96 28.92 -11.25
CA ASP A 515 3.73 29.44 -12.39
C ASP A 515 4.93 30.30 -11.96
N ALA A 516 5.63 30.91 -12.93
CA ALA A 516 6.78 31.79 -12.69
C ALA A 516 6.47 33.01 -11.80
N ASP A 517 5.22 33.48 -11.79
CA ASP A 517 4.72 34.58 -10.95
C ASP A 517 4.15 34.08 -9.62
N GLY A 518 4.35 32.80 -9.28
CA GLY A 518 3.80 32.18 -8.08
C GLY A 518 2.29 31.95 -8.13
N LYS A 519 1.62 32.12 -9.27
CA LYS A 519 0.16 32.00 -9.40
C LYS A 519 -0.24 30.54 -9.59
N PHE A 520 -1.32 30.11 -8.96
CA PHE A 520 -1.90 28.79 -9.15
C PHE A 520 -3.40 28.87 -9.49
N LYS A 521 -3.91 27.80 -10.11
CA LYS A 521 -5.34 27.55 -10.28
C LYS A 521 -5.62 26.06 -10.11
N ALA A 522 -6.45 25.72 -9.13
CA ALA A 522 -6.92 24.37 -8.87
C ALA A 522 -8.38 24.24 -9.36
N ASP A 523 -8.59 23.43 -10.40
CA ASP A 523 -9.91 23.19 -11.02
C ASP A 523 -10.53 21.88 -10.52
N GLY A 524 -11.87 21.81 -10.53
CA GLY A 524 -12.61 20.61 -10.09
C GLY A 524 -13.05 20.66 -8.63
N ILE A 525 -13.02 21.84 -8.00
CA ILE A 525 -13.34 22.07 -6.59
C ILE A 525 -14.85 21.92 -6.37
N PHE A 526 -15.23 21.27 -5.27
CA PHE A 526 -16.61 21.14 -4.81
C PHE A 526 -17.02 22.34 -3.98
N GLU A 527 -18.33 22.63 -3.93
CA GLU A 527 -18.87 23.73 -3.10
C GLU A 527 -18.51 23.56 -1.61
N GLY A 528 -18.39 24.68 -0.90
CA GLY A 528 -18.04 24.70 0.53
C GLY A 528 -16.58 25.07 0.81
N GLN A 529 -16.09 24.72 2.00
CA GLN A 529 -14.75 25.09 2.45
C GLN A 529 -13.66 24.33 1.69
N VAL A 530 -12.54 25.01 1.49
CA VAL A 530 -11.32 24.48 0.87
C VAL A 530 -10.13 24.92 1.71
N GLU A 531 -9.35 23.98 2.20
CA GLU A 531 -8.03 24.24 2.74
C GLU A 531 -7.02 24.23 1.59
N VAL A 532 -6.28 25.32 1.41
CA VAL A 532 -5.26 25.47 0.38
C VAL A 532 -3.90 25.48 1.04
N ILE A 533 -3.09 24.47 0.75
CA ILE A 533 -1.76 24.27 1.35
C ILE A 533 -0.69 24.32 0.27
N ALA A 534 0.35 25.12 0.47
CA ALA A 534 1.55 25.16 -0.36
C ALA A 534 2.77 24.77 0.47
N ASN A 535 3.61 23.88 -0.07
CA ASN A 535 4.80 23.37 0.61
C ASN A 535 6.02 23.45 -0.31
N ILE A 536 7.09 24.13 0.12
CA ILE A 536 8.38 24.17 -0.58
C ILE A 536 9.51 23.76 0.38
N LYS A 537 10.51 23.04 -0.12
CA LYS A 537 11.76 22.80 0.60
C LYS A 537 12.80 23.82 0.16
N GLY A 538 13.28 24.63 1.09
CA GLY A 538 14.32 25.62 0.85
C GLY A 538 15.67 24.99 0.50
N SER A 539 16.59 25.78 -0.04
CA SER A 539 17.97 25.35 -0.33
C SER A 539 18.78 25.00 0.91
N ASP A 540 18.34 25.45 2.10
CA ASP A 540 18.86 25.04 3.42
C ASP A 540 18.29 23.68 3.89
N GLY A 541 17.49 23.01 3.05
CA GLY A 541 16.83 21.74 3.35
C GLY A 541 15.61 21.84 4.26
N ARG A 542 15.25 23.04 4.75
CA ARG A 542 14.08 23.21 5.62
C ARG A 542 12.79 23.32 4.81
N TRP A 543 11.72 22.74 5.34
CA TRP A 543 10.39 22.94 4.79
C TRP A 543 9.83 24.29 5.21
N SER A 544 9.37 25.05 4.22
CA SER A 544 8.53 26.23 4.36
C SER A 544 7.14 25.85 3.87
N SER A 545 6.14 26.09 4.71
CA SER A 545 4.74 25.79 4.40
C SER A 545 3.88 27.02 4.64
N GLY A 546 2.77 27.07 3.91
CA GLY A 546 1.74 28.09 4.02
C GLY A 546 0.40 27.41 3.80
N GLY A 547 -0.58 27.70 4.65
CA GLY A 547 -1.93 27.16 4.57
C GLY A 547 -2.96 28.25 4.79
N ILE A 548 -4.08 28.18 4.07
CA ILE A 548 -5.22 29.08 4.25
C ILE A 548 -6.53 28.34 3.99
N ASN A 549 -7.49 28.53 4.90
CA ASN A 549 -8.86 28.09 4.69
C ASN A 549 -9.61 29.16 3.88
N THR A 550 -10.30 28.73 2.82
CA THR A 550 -11.04 29.57 1.90
C THR A 550 -12.32 28.86 1.45
N GLN A 551 -13.02 29.41 0.45
CA GLN A 551 -14.23 28.83 -0.12
C GLN A 551 -14.00 28.40 -1.57
N ALA A 552 -14.82 27.46 -2.03
CA ALA A 552 -14.95 27.14 -3.45
C ALA A 552 -15.21 28.40 -4.28
N GLY A 553 -14.51 28.55 -5.42
CA GLY A 553 -14.63 29.74 -6.26
C GLY A 553 -13.76 30.92 -5.84
N ALA A 554 -13.02 30.83 -4.73
CA ALA A 554 -12.16 31.91 -4.27
C ALA A 554 -11.06 32.25 -5.31
N THR A 555 -10.93 33.54 -5.58
CA THR A 555 -9.88 34.13 -6.42
C THR A 555 -8.98 35.02 -5.56
N ASN A 556 -7.75 35.25 -6.00
CA ASN A 556 -6.75 36.05 -5.28
C ASN A 556 -6.36 35.48 -3.90
N VAL A 557 -6.49 34.16 -3.70
CA VAL A 557 -6.05 33.49 -2.48
C VAL A 557 -4.55 33.68 -2.29
N ARG A 558 -4.13 34.32 -1.19
CA ARG A 558 -2.70 34.57 -0.92
C ARG A 558 -2.17 33.58 0.10
N VAL A 559 -1.45 32.56 -0.37
CA VAL A 559 -0.73 31.62 0.49
C VAL A 559 0.64 32.22 0.81
N VAL A 560 0.90 32.52 2.08
CA VAL A 560 2.20 33.06 2.51
C VAL A 560 3.03 31.92 3.10
N LEU A 561 4.12 31.58 2.39
CA LEU A 561 5.18 30.71 2.86
C LEU A 561 6.01 31.45 3.91
N GLY A 562 5.76 31.11 5.17
CA GLY A 562 6.64 31.53 6.26
C GLY A 562 7.90 30.65 6.28
N THR A 563 9.03 31.19 6.74
CA THR A 563 9.97 30.34 7.50
C THR A 563 9.12 29.62 8.53
N GLY A 564 9.09 28.29 8.48
CA GLY A 564 8.14 27.51 9.26
C GLY A 564 8.09 28.05 10.68
N GLY A 565 6.92 28.58 11.05
CA GLY A 565 6.60 28.90 12.45
C GLY A 565 6.62 27.55 13.14
N THR A 566 7.81 27.13 13.54
CA THR A 566 8.06 25.79 14.05
C THR A 566 7.13 25.68 15.24
N PRO A 567 6.12 24.80 15.24
CA PRO A 567 5.41 24.53 16.48
C PRO A 567 6.50 24.20 17.50
N PRO A 568 6.53 24.87 18.66
CA PRO A 568 7.71 24.93 19.52
C PRO A 568 8.27 23.52 19.73
N PRO A 569 9.60 23.34 19.65
CA PRO A 569 10.21 22.03 19.49
C PRO A 569 9.84 21.12 20.66
N LYS A 570 8.84 20.25 20.42
CA LYS A 570 8.52 19.03 21.19
C LYS A 570 8.60 19.27 22.70
N GLY A 571 7.76 20.21 23.16
CA GLY A 571 7.56 20.54 24.57
C GLY A 571 6.50 19.65 25.22
N ARG A 572 6.95 18.77 26.13
CA ARG A 572 6.10 17.84 26.87
C ARG A 572 5.10 18.58 27.77
N ALA A 573 3.82 18.21 27.70
CA ALA A 573 2.77 18.84 28.50
C ALA A 573 2.73 18.28 29.95
N CYS A 574 3.47 18.94 30.85
CA CYS A 574 3.65 18.55 32.25
C CYS A 574 2.50 18.99 33.18
N PHE A 575 1.56 18.10 33.50
CA PHE A 575 0.44 18.41 34.40
C PHE A 575 0.77 18.19 35.88
N PRO A 576 0.44 19.12 36.81
CA PRO A 576 0.49 18.87 38.25
C PRO A 576 -0.27 17.60 38.67
N SER A 577 0.22 16.87 39.67
CA SER A 577 -0.31 15.57 40.13
C SER A 577 -1.83 15.49 40.34
N GLU A 578 -2.43 16.60 40.80
CA GLU A 578 -3.86 16.70 41.13
C GLU A 578 -4.73 17.21 39.97
N THR A 579 -4.16 17.36 38.77
CA THR A 579 -4.92 17.79 37.59
C THR A 579 -5.97 16.73 37.25
N GLY A 580 -7.24 17.14 37.26
CA GLY A 580 -8.37 16.26 36.99
C GLY A 580 -8.48 15.90 35.51
N VAL A 581 -8.45 14.60 35.21
CA VAL A 581 -8.51 14.01 33.87
C VAL A 581 -9.65 13.01 33.76
N TRP A 582 -10.41 13.05 32.66
CA TRP A 582 -11.61 12.23 32.49
C TRP A 582 -11.29 10.81 31.97
N VAL A 583 -11.50 9.81 32.81
CA VAL A 583 -11.22 8.39 32.52
C VAL A 583 -12.48 7.57 32.77
N ASN A 584 -12.88 6.73 31.80
CA ASN A 584 -14.03 5.82 31.91
C ASN A 584 -15.33 6.45 32.46
N GLY A 585 -15.61 7.73 32.21
CA GLY A 585 -16.83 8.40 32.70
C GLY A 585 -16.71 9.14 34.05
N ALA A 586 -15.51 9.29 34.61
CA ALA A 586 -15.27 10.04 35.84
C ALA A 586 -14.02 10.91 35.74
N VAL A 587 -13.98 12.03 36.47
CA VAL A 587 -12.74 12.79 36.71
C VAL A 587 -11.89 12.06 37.75
N VAL A 588 -10.65 11.76 37.42
CA VAL A 588 -9.64 11.25 38.36
C VAL A 588 -8.41 12.17 38.34
N PRO A 589 -7.65 12.33 39.43
CA PRO A 589 -6.34 12.98 39.40
C PRO A 589 -5.39 12.25 38.44
N ILE A 590 -4.54 13.00 37.72
CA ILE A 590 -3.60 12.42 36.76
C ILE A 590 -2.60 11.44 37.40
N SER A 591 -2.23 11.69 38.66
CA SER A 591 -1.44 10.80 39.52
C SER A 591 -2.07 9.41 39.76
N LYS A 592 -3.35 9.22 39.45
CA LYS A 592 -4.10 7.96 39.60
C LYS A 592 -4.43 7.28 38.27
N VAL A 593 -3.94 7.80 37.14
CA VAL A 593 -4.14 7.21 35.81
C VAL A 593 -3.18 6.03 35.61
N VAL A 594 -3.66 5.00 34.92
CA VAL A 594 -2.85 3.83 34.52
C VAL A 594 -2.98 3.59 33.01
N ARG A 595 -1.91 3.08 32.38
CA ARG A 595 -1.88 2.77 30.94
C ARG A 595 -3.00 1.79 30.56
N GLY A 596 -3.53 1.91 29.35
CA GLY A 596 -4.64 1.10 28.84
C GLY A 596 -6.04 1.57 29.28
N ARG A 597 -6.17 2.55 30.17
CA ARG A 597 -7.46 3.21 30.47
C ARG A 597 -7.95 4.04 29.29
N ALA A 598 -9.25 4.03 29.03
CA ALA A 598 -9.88 4.83 27.99
C ALA A 598 -10.28 6.22 28.51
N VAL A 599 -10.05 7.24 27.69
CA VAL A 599 -10.57 8.58 27.92
C VAL A 599 -12.01 8.67 27.39
N GLY A 600 -12.91 9.36 28.09
CA GLY A 600 -14.34 9.41 27.79
C GLY A 600 -14.87 10.81 27.49
N LYS A 601 -16.08 10.92 26.91
CA LYS A 601 -16.80 12.20 26.77
C LYS A 601 -17.48 12.60 28.08
N LEU A 602 -17.54 13.91 28.35
CA LEU A 602 -18.70 14.49 29.06
C LEU A 602 -19.91 14.33 28.13
N THR A 603 -20.97 13.68 28.59
CA THR A 603 -22.23 13.56 27.83
C THR A 603 -22.98 14.90 27.85
N ARG A 604 -23.49 15.38 26.72
CA ARG A 604 -24.66 14.78 26.05
C ARG A 604 -24.64 14.98 24.51
N ALA A 605 -24.97 13.92 23.78
CA ALA A 605 -25.39 13.91 22.36
C ALA A 605 -24.37 14.28 21.23
N VAL A 606 -23.38 13.41 20.96
CA VAL A 606 -23.04 12.99 19.57
C VAL A 606 -22.55 11.53 19.59
N PRO A 607 -23.13 10.58 18.80
CA PRO A 607 -22.65 9.20 18.68
C PRO A 607 -21.26 9.09 18.01
N ALA A 608 -20.64 7.90 18.10
CA ALA A 608 -19.47 7.50 17.32
C ALA A 608 -18.17 8.34 17.43
N ALA A 609 -17.53 8.29 18.61
CA ALA A 609 -16.05 8.21 18.72
C ALA A 609 -15.65 7.89 20.17
N PRO A 610 -14.94 6.78 20.46
CA PRO A 610 -14.18 6.66 21.70
C PRO A 610 -12.93 7.55 21.59
N PHE A 611 -12.61 8.33 22.62
CA PHE A 611 -11.25 8.86 22.72
C PHE A 611 -10.29 7.70 23.02
N GLY A 612 -9.03 7.86 22.62
CA GLY A 612 -8.06 6.79 22.74
C GLY A 612 -7.79 6.32 24.16
N HIS A 613 -7.08 5.20 24.25
CA HIS A 613 -6.52 4.67 25.49
C HIS A 613 -5.13 5.27 25.76
N VAL A 614 -4.83 5.48 27.04
CA VAL A 614 -3.54 6.00 27.51
C VAL A 614 -2.42 5.00 27.16
N GLN A 615 -1.59 5.36 26.18
CA GLN A 615 -0.48 4.55 25.68
C GLN A 615 0.76 4.67 26.57
N GLN A 616 1.08 5.88 27.01
CA GLN A 616 2.27 6.18 27.82
C GLN A 616 1.92 7.16 28.93
N ILE A 617 2.57 6.96 30.07
CA ILE A 617 2.58 7.87 31.21
C ILE A 617 4.04 8.10 31.52
N GLU A 618 4.43 9.36 31.65
CA GLU A 618 5.73 9.78 32.16
C GLU A 618 5.55 10.59 33.43
N GLU A 619 6.51 10.49 34.34
CA GLU A 619 6.55 11.23 35.61
C GLU A 619 7.85 12.04 35.63
N HIS A 620 7.74 13.31 35.99
CA HIS A 620 8.88 14.24 36.10
C HIS A 620 8.82 14.90 37.48
N GLU A 621 9.96 15.00 38.16
CA GLU A 621 10.07 15.64 39.47
C GLU A 621 11.01 16.84 39.38
N GLY A 622 10.59 18.00 39.88
CA GLY A 622 11.35 19.23 39.76
C GLY A 622 10.58 20.48 40.21
N ALA A 623 11.15 21.65 39.92
CA ALA A 623 10.54 22.95 40.13
C ALA A 623 10.04 23.51 38.79
N PHE A 624 8.77 23.90 38.72
CA PHE A 624 8.13 24.36 37.49
C PHE A 624 7.44 25.71 37.73
N GLU A 625 7.71 26.71 36.89
CA GLU A 625 6.91 27.94 36.87
C GLU A 625 5.46 27.58 36.53
N CYS A 626 4.51 28.17 37.26
CA CYS A 626 3.09 27.90 37.10
C CYS A 626 2.34 29.17 36.72
N ARG A 627 1.46 29.05 35.73
CA ARG A 627 0.58 30.10 35.24
C ARG A 627 -0.86 29.71 35.49
N ASP A 628 -1.62 30.68 35.97
CA ASP A 628 -3.06 30.58 36.14
C ASP A 628 -3.75 31.43 35.08
N ILE A 629 -4.39 30.76 34.13
CA ILE A 629 -5.16 31.35 33.05
C ILE A 629 -6.60 31.43 33.55
N LEU A 630 -7.09 32.64 33.82
CA LEU A 630 -8.50 32.89 34.11
C LEU A 630 -9.24 33.09 32.79
N LEU A 631 -10.33 32.35 32.58
CA LEU A 631 -11.20 32.45 31.42
C LEU A 631 -12.35 33.45 31.66
N ASP A 632 -12.96 33.93 30.59
CA ASP A 632 -14.18 34.77 30.64
C ASP A 632 -15.36 34.05 31.30
N THR A 633 -15.45 32.72 31.19
CA THR A 633 -16.38 31.83 31.92
C THR A 633 -16.20 31.85 33.44
N GLY A 634 -15.11 32.44 33.95
CA GLY A 634 -14.73 32.42 35.37
C GLY A 634 -13.95 31.18 35.80
N ASN A 635 -13.78 30.19 34.91
CA ASN A 635 -12.97 29.01 35.20
C ASN A 635 -11.47 29.31 35.07
N ARG A 636 -10.65 28.55 35.80
CA ARG A 636 -9.20 28.77 35.94
C ARG A 636 -8.44 27.53 35.50
N ILE A 637 -7.52 27.68 34.56
CA ILE A 637 -6.59 26.62 34.13
C ILE A 637 -5.24 26.91 34.77
N SER A 638 -4.69 25.94 35.50
CA SER A 638 -3.33 26.00 36.03
C SER A 638 -2.41 25.14 35.19
N VAL A 639 -1.38 25.74 34.58
CA VAL A 639 -0.41 25.08 33.70
C VAL A 639 1.02 25.46 34.07
N VAL A 640 1.98 24.67 33.59
CA VAL A 640 3.41 25.09 33.53
C VAL A 640 3.76 25.62 32.14
N ASP A 641 4.84 26.37 32.03
CA ASP A 641 5.22 27.12 30.81
C ASP A 641 5.35 26.27 29.53
N ALA A 642 5.65 24.97 29.66
CA ALA A 642 5.81 24.02 28.56
C ALA A 642 4.51 23.69 27.78
N HIS A 643 3.32 24.02 28.30
CA HIS A 643 2.07 23.74 27.60
C HIS A 643 1.88 24.64 26.37
N CYS A 644 1.15 24.17 25.38
CA CYS A 644 0.69 24.99 24.25
C CYS A 644 -0.82 24.90 24.08
N PHE A 645 -1.45 25.97 23.62
CA PHE A 645 -2.90 26.08 23.42
C PHE A 645 -3.22 26.38 21.96
N MET A 646 -4.36 25.88 21.47
CA MET A 646 -4.86 26.27 20.15
C MET A 646 -5.69 27.55 20.28
N LEU A 647 -5.35 28.57 19.49
CA LEU A 647 -6.17 29.78 19.34
C LEU A 647 -7.40 29.49 18.48
N ASP A 648 -8.42 30.35 18.58
CA ASP A 648 -9.58 30.35 17.67
C ASP A 648 -9.19 30.38 16.18
N SER A 649 -8.12 31.11 15.84
CA SER A 649 -7.47 31.15 14.52
C SER A 649 -6.82 29.84 14.06
N GLY A 650 -6.85 28.78 14.87
CA GLY A 650 -6.23 27.47 14.58
C GLY A 650 -4.71 27.42 14.82
N LYS A 651 -4.07 28.55 15.13
CA LYS A 651 -2.63 28.61 15.46
C LYS A 651 -2.35 28.08 16.87
N TRP A 652 -1.22 27.40 17.03
CA TRP A 652 -0.69 27.03 18.34
C TRP A 652 0.11 28.17 18.97
N ILE A 653 -0.03 28.36 20.28
CA ILE A 653 0.72 29.34 21.09
C ILE A 653 1.17 28.71 22.41
N ALA A 654 2.37 29.04 22.92
CA ALA A 654 2.86 28.53 24.19
C ALA A 654 2.19 29.24 25.39
N ALA A 655 2.09 28.55 26.53
CA ALA A 655 1.48 29.06 27.76
C ALA A 655 2.19 30.32 28.29
N GLN A 656 3.50 30.41 28.08
CA GLN A 656 4.31 31.58 28.43
C GLN A 656 3.93 32.85 27.63
N ASP A 657 3.41 32.66 26.40
CA ASP A 657 3.11 33.71 25.44
C ASP A 657 1.64 34.16 25.48
N LEU A 658 0.81 33.44 26.24
CA LEU A 658 -0.58 33.82 26.47
C LEU A 658 -0.71 35.18 27.16
N ARG A 659 -1.64 35.97 26.66
CA ARG A 659 -2.04 37.29 27.18
C ARG A 659 -3.56 37.31 27.35
N ASP A 660 -4.05 38.33 28.04
CA ASP A 660 -5.44 38.73 28.01
C ASP A 660 -5.92 39.01 26.58
N CYS A 661 -7.25 38.98 26.37
CA CYS A 661 -7.93 39.18 25.08
C CYS A 661 -7.71 38.10 24.00
N LEU A 662 -6.76 37.17 24.16
CA LEU A 662 -6.64 36.00 23.29
C LEU A 662 -7.84 35.06 23.46
N ARG A 663 -8.26 34.39 22.39
CA ARG A 663 -9.33 33.37 22.40
C ARG A 663 -8.76 31.99 22.15
N LEU A 664 -9.04 31.06 23.04
CA LEU A 664 -8.65 29.66 22.95
C LEU A 664 -9.76 28.83 22.30
N LYS A 665 -9.38 27.86 21.48
CA LYS A 665 -10.31 26.89 20.89
C LYS A 665 -10.67 25.81 21.92
N THR A 666 -11.96 25.51 22.02
CA THR A 666 -12.50 24.44 22.86
C THR A 666 -13.15 23.37 21.99
N ILE A 667 -13.55 22.25 22.60
CA ILE A 667 -14.33 21.20 21.94
C ILE A 667 -15.68 21.75 21.44
N ASP A 668 -16.27 22.68 22.18
CA ASP A 668 -17.63 23.20 21.95
C ASP A 668 -17.65 24.66 21.41
N GLY A 669 -16.51 25.20 20.98
CA GLY A 669 -16.41 26.56 20.44
C GLY A 669 -15.09 27.28 20.75
N THR A 670 -15.17 28.48 21.33
CA THR A 670 -14.02 29.31 21.72
C THR A 670 -14.28 30.05 23.03
N VAL A 671 -13.24 30.30 23.81
CA VAL A 671 -13.30 30.93 25.14
C VAL A 671 -12.22 32.01 25.27
N ALA A 672 -12.53 33.19 25.83
CA ALA A 672 -11.51 34.24 25.96
C ALA A 672 -10.68 34.08 27.24
N ILE A 673 -9.40 34.47 27.16
CA ILE A 673 -8.54 34.66 28.32
C ILE A 673 -8.85 36.02 28.94
N LYS A 674 -9.32 35.98 30.18
CA LYS A 674 -9.60 37.15 31.02
C LYS A 674 -8.34 37.68 31.71
N SER A 675 -7.44 36.80 32.15
CA SER A 675 -6.10 37.16 32.61
C SER A 675 -5.17 35.95 32.65
N VAL A 676 -3.85 36.20 32.66
CA VAL A 676 -2.82 35.20 32.93
C VAL A 676 -1.97 35.69 34.10
N THR A 677 -1.91 34.91 35.17
CA THR A 677 -1.14 35.24 36.39
C THR A 677 -0.03 34.23 36.59
N ILE A 678 1.23 34.67 36.58
CA ILE A 678 2.37 33.84 37.00
C ILE A 678 2.32 33.69 38.53
N ARG A 679 2.46 32.46 39.05
CA ARG A 679 2.51 32.24 40.50
C ARG A 679 3.84 32.74 41.07
N PRO A 680 3.85 33.42 42.22
CA PRO A 680 5.09 33.94 42.83
C PRO A 680 6.01 32.82 43.35
N THR A 681 5.50 31.60 43.51
CA THR A 681 6.26 30.41 43.91
C THR A 681 6.08 29.34 42.83
N PRO A 682 7.17 28.76 42.28
CA PRO A 682 7.07 27.63 41.37
C PRO A 682 6.51 26.39 42.10
N TYR A 683 5.82 25.52 41.37
CA TYR A 683 5.42 24.21 41.89
C TYR A 683 6.65 23.31 41.98
N VAL A 684 6.97 22.85 43.19
CA VAL A 684 8.03 21.87 43.42
C VAL A 684 7.38 20.53 43.75
N GLY A 685 7.58 19.53 42.89
CA GLY A 685 6.95 18.22 43.05
C GLY A 685 6.87 17.44 41.74
N LYS A 686 5.89 16.54 41.65
CA LYS A 686 5.70 15.60 40.54
C LYS A 686 4.65 16.09 39.54
N VAL A 687 5.04 16.11 38.28
CA VAL A 687 4.18 16.39 37.12
C VAL A 687 4.17 15.20 36.18
N TYR A 688 3.08 15.04 35.42
CA TYR A 688 2.84 13.86 34.58
C TYR A 688 2.55 14.26 33.13
N ASN A 689 3.01 13.44 32.18
CA ASN A 689 2.63 13.52 30.76
C ASN A 689 1.78 12.30 30.38
N LEU A 690 0.75 12.48 29.53
CA LEU A 690 -0.11 11.38 29.07
C LEU A 690 -0.17 11.31 27.54
N LYS A 691 0.43 10.27 26.95
CA LYS A 691 0.25 9.97 25.53
C LYS A 691 -1.01 9.14 25.31
N ILE A 692 -1.90 9.58 24.43
CA ILE A 692 -3.15 8.89 24.09
C ILE A 692 -3.05 8.32 22.67
N SER A 693 -3.49 7.07 22.48
CA SER A 693 -3.56 6.43 21.17
C SER A 693 -4.54 7.13 20.22
N ASN A 694 -4.19 7.21 18.94
CA ASN A 694 -5.07 7.69 17.85
C ASN A 694 -5.73 9.06 18.10
N SER A 695 -5.08 9.94 18.88
CA SER A 695 -5.64 11.23 19.28
C SER A 695 -4.66 12.36 19.02
N GLU A 696 -5.03 13.29 18.14
CA GLU A 696 -4.48 14.65 18.09
C GLU A 696 -5.23 15.61 19.03
N ARG A 697 -6.11 15.06 19.88
CA ARG A 697 -6.98 15.79 20.80
C ARG A 697 -6.57 15.50 22.24
N TYR A 698 -6.73 16.49 23.09
CA TYR A 698 -6.06 16.53 24.39
C TYR A 698 -7.06 16.58 25.53
N MET A 699 -6.60 16.15 26.71
CA MET A 699 -7.43 16.09 27.91
C MET A 699 -7.65 17.48 28.50
N VAL A 700 -8.85 17.70 29.02
CA VAL A 700 -9.19 18.94 29.70
C VAL A 700 -10.15 18.66 30.84
N GLY A 701 -10.05 19.45 31.90
CA GLY A 701 -11.10 19.61 32.88
C GLY A 701 -12.35 20.28 32.29
N LYS A 702 -13.21 20.78 33.18
CA LYS A 702 -14.62 21.18 33.00
C LYS A 702 -15.02 22.00 31.75
N ASP A 703 -14.08 22.60 31.02
CA ASP A 703 -14.31 23.58 29.94
C ASP A 703 -13.71 23.23 28.56
N GLY A 704 -13.10 22.05 28.38
CA GLY A 704 -12.83 21.51 27.03
C GLY A 704 -11.83 22.28 26.14
N VAL A 705 -10.94 23.12 26.69
CA VAL A 705 -9.85 23.83 26.00
C VAL A 705 -8.75 22.90 25.41
N ILE A 706 -8.44 23.03 24.13
CA ILE A 706 -7.51 22.13 23.41
C ILE A 706 -6.03 22.52 23.66
N VAL A 707 -5.25 21.62 24.27
CA VAL A 707 -3.86 21.86 24.75
C VAL A 707 -2.85 20.89 24.15
N ARG A 708 -1.90 21.34 23.32
CA ARG A 708 -0.94 20.46 22.62
C ARG A 708 -0.06 19.66 23.57
N ASP A 709 0.13 18.39 23.24
CA ASP A 709 1.21 17.53 23.71
C ASP A 709 2.11 17.13 22.53
N TYR A 710 3.42 17.27 22.70
CA TYR A 710 4.43 16.42 22.06
C TYR A 710 5.70 16.44 22.91
#